data_AF-R4LR51-F1
#
_entry.id   AF-R4LR51-F1
#
_cell.length_a   1.000
_cell.length_b   1.000
_cell.length_c   1.000
_cell.angle_alpha   90.00
_cell.angle_beta   90.00
_cell.angle_gamma   90.00
#
_symmetry.space_group_name_H-M   'P 1'
#
loop_
_entity.id
_entity.type
_entity.pdbx_description
1 polymer ?
#
loop_
_entity_poly.entity_id
_entity_poly.type
_entity_poly.pdbx_seq_one_letter_code
_entity_poly.pdbx_strand_id
1 'polypeptide(L)'
;MLGCGTAPGTPVAVGPAAAGADVRQGALRALDELVAAAGPVAAGADVDLGGGFRSARIDGGTGDRRDAVLAALAVPAVADRLGPPAALLVALFGADATKPLGAATLAAVAGGRWAVLRLAVAASDLLGPEQLVELLSLAAPDGVDPFPQGLPSVVGRHLGRVLRPMSRRRRLTMLTGLWAEVCTVRLEQRRAERLRVSQAPYDVRRKLAQRRDAYETMLIERALGRQATLARAALWYPPRSFWEGRFRRALHDALGATVLARVAITAVGHGEAEALRRHHAELVAAVALLSGREIADAVRPVEGLTGHPARPGGYLRDLAAWAGPELSARRARGTRERLRTALHYAREAFSWATRMLTEDVDLGHPDALAALDALRAEPMTAWRAQVGYFSPQRLGAWRQQQFDERAMLAERLRAEPERAPGQVEVVGDLFWLGELADVEAQLMGRPEAGIEHWHHMVLARTRPEPVEAVSVAHVAARTAQLVEVGAIVPAKPRTWAELAAALTAGAAAAEARVETFAVPDPMRRADGLPLPGTDARVEVALRSGTLAGWAGYMGNCIATEYYVDRAVAGELVLVAVRGPDGQIQVNASLQPAGTGWRVEEIQARFNADPDPAMVRAVREWARAVAVQDEEPAEDAEPQPVRWSRRKPPQPPQLGGELADLAPVRPEPALTALIGAPATPESLVALRRLAPATVARLVRDALADPAALRRLWVATDHRPLAAAIAQAPASVRDKLAPLYRDEPLPGALRRLARSPRIAPARTADLVALRVRAALGTLLRADDPVLAMAMTRRPYAPLLRAAALAVTSWGALAGAPPTAGSSAGASPAAAPVAAVAARRRVTLPGYPESSLRDEGWQGSWPDAVDLGGVPAGFWEHIARHGLILPASWLGAGWPALWARANEGRR
;
A
#
# COMPACT_ATOMS: atom_id res chain seq x y z
N MET A 1 6.48 -6.32 56.48
CA MET A 1 6.08 -6.22 55.06
C MET A 1 4.71 -6.87 54.93
N LEU A 2 3.75 -6.22 54.28
CA LEU A 2 2.38 -6.73 54.08
C LEU A 2 2.06 -6.64 52.58
N GLY A 3 1.56 -7.72 51.96
CA GLY A 3 1.21 -7.76 50.53
C GLY A 3 0.61 -9.09 50.08
N CYS A 4 -0.07 -9.09 48.93
CA CYS A 4 -0.87 -10.21 48.39
C CYS A 4 -0.07 -11.23 47.55
N GLY A 5 1.26 -11.17 47.54
CA GLY A 5 2.11 -12.11 46.79
C GLY A 5 3.61 -11.84 46.96
N THR A 6 4.44 -12.81 46.57
CA THR A 6 5.92 -12.74 46.63
C THR A 6 6.57 -12.51 45.26
N ALA A 7 5.78 -12.19 44.23
CA ALA A 7 6.31 -11.99 42.89
C ALA A 7 7.10 -10.67 42.78
N PRO A 8 8.15 -10.61 41.95
CA PRO A 8 8.86 -9.37 41.64
C PRO A 8 7.92 -8.24 41.22
N GLY A 9 8.17 -7.02 41.70
CA GLY A 9 7.38 -5.83 41.37
C GLY A 9 6.04 -5.70 42.11
N THR A 10 5.68 -6.65 42.98
CA THR A 10 4.43 -6.60 43.77
C THR A 10 4.42 -5.37 44.69
N PRO A 11 3.34 -4.57 44.68
CA PRO A 11 3.13 -3.50 45.66
C PRO A 11 3.07 -4.04 47.10
N VAL A 12 3.79 -3.41 48.01
CA VAL A 12 3.83 -3.79 49.43
C VAL A 12 3.79 -2.57 50.34
N ALA A 13 3.25 -2.74 51.54
CA ALA A 13 3.36 -1.76 52.62
C ALA A 13 4.51 -2.15 53.56
N VAL A 14 5.45 -1.23 53.78
CA VAL A 14 6.63 -1.42 54.65
C VAL A 14 6.51 -0.49 55.85
N GLY A 15 6.54 -1.04 57.06
CA GLY A 15 6.33 -0.27 58.30
C GLY A 15 6.53 -1.13 59.55
N PRO A 16 6.16 -0.60 60.74
CA PRO A 16 6.49 -1.20 62.03
C PRO A 16 5.87 -2.59 62.22
N ALA A 17 6.68 -3.57 62.62
CA ALA A 17 6.23 -4.95 62.85
C ALA A 17 5.19 -5.06 64.00
N ALA A 18 5.28 -4.17 64.99
CA ALA A 18 4.40 -4.14 66.16
C ALA A 18 3.08 -3.38 65.95
N ALA A 19 2.76 -2.93 64.74
CA ALA A 19 1.54 -2.18 64.48
C ALA A 19 0.27 -3.05 64.66
N GLY A 20 -0.75 -2.47 65.32
CA GLY A 20 -2.05 -3.10 65.50
C GLY A 20 -2.74 -3.48 64.18
N ALA A 21 -3.66 -4.43 64.22
CA ALA A 21 -4.34 -4.96 63.03
C ALA A 21 -5.05 -3.85 62.23
N ASP A 22 -5.72 -2.92 62.92
CA ASP A 22 -6.46 -1.82 62.27
C ASP A 22 -5.54 -0.87 61.49
N VAL A 23 -4.36 -0.55 62.05
CA VAL A 23 -3.34 0.30 61.39
C VAL A 23 -2.80 -0.39 60.14
N ARG A 24 -2.51 -1.70 60.24
CA ARG A 24 -2.05 -2.51 59.11
C ARG A 24 -3.10 -2.60 57.99
N GLN A 25 -4.37 -2.78 58.36
CA GLN A 25 -5.47 -2.84 57.39
C GLN A 25 -5.77 -1.46 56.77
N GLY A 26 -5.57 -0.37 57.50
CA GLY A 26 -5.62 0.99 56.96
C GLY A 26 -4.53 1.25 55.92
N ALA A 27 -3.28 0.85 56.20
CA ALA A 27 -2.16 1.00 55.27
C ALA A 27 -2.34 0.17 53.98
N LEU A 28 -2.87 -1.06 54.09
CA LEU A 28 -3.18 -1.89 52.90
C LEU A 28 -4.28 -1.26 52.05
N ARG A 29 -5.34 -0.72 52.65
CA ARG A 29 -6.38 0.01 51.90
C ARG A 29 -5.81 1.23 51.17
N ALA A 30 -4.98 2.02 51.83
CA ALA A 30 -4.32 3.17 51.20
C ALA A 30 -3.39 2.76 50.05
N LEU A 31 -2.71 1.60 50.17
CA LEU A 31 -1.91 1.04 49.08
C LEU A 31 -2.78 0.59 47.91
N ASP A 32 -3.89 -0.09 48.17
CA ASP A 32 -4.83 -0.55 47.14
C ASP A 32 -5.45 0.65 46.40
N GLU A 33 -5.81 1.71 47.11
CA GLU A 33 -6.30 2.97 46.53
C GLU A 33 -5.25 3.63 45.62
N LEU A 34 -3.99 3.70 46.06
CA LEU A 34 -2.88 4.23 45.26
C LEU A 34 -2.68 3.42 43.97
N VAL A 35 -2.64 2.09 44.08
CA VAL A 35 -2.46 1.19 42.95
C VAL A 35 -3.65 1.25 41.99
N ALA A 36 -4.87 1.37 42.51
CA ALA A 36 -6.06 1.54 41.68
C ALA A 36 -6.05 2.88 40.92
N ALA A 37 -5.55 3.95 41.54
CA ALA A 37 -5.54 5.29 40.93
C ALA A 37 -4.41 5.50 39.91
N ALA A 38 -3.20 4.98 40.17
CA ALA A 38 -1.99 5.26 39.37
C ALA A 38 -1.22 4.02 38.91
N GLY A 39 -1.76 2.83 39.15
CA GLY A 39 -1.12 1.57 38.79
C GLY A 39 -0.04 1.13 39.78
N PRO A 40 0.50 -0.09 39.60
CA PRO A 40 1.44 -0.71 40.54
C PRO A 40 2.78 0.02 40.65
N VAL A 41 3.20 0.75 39.61
CA VAL A 41 4.46 1.52 39.59
C VAL A 41 4.45 2.62 40.66
N ALA A 42 3.30 3.26 40.92
CA ALA A 42 3.16 4.33 41.91
C ALA A 42 3.47 3.85 43.34
N ALA A 43 3.30 2.56 43.64
CA ALA A 43 3.67 2.00 44.94
C ALA A 43 5.17 2.13 45.25
N GLY A 44 6.04 2.25 44.23
CA GLY A 44 7.48 2.45 44.42
C GLY A 44 7.88 3.87 44.86
N ALA A 45 6.92 4.78 45.05
CA ALA A 45 7.19 6.20 45.26
C ALA A 45 7.47 6.61 46.71
N ASP A 46 7.50 5.65 47.65
CA ASP A 46 7.69 5.91 49.10
C ASP A 46 6.58 6.81 49.70
N VAL A 47 5.35 6.63 49.23
CA VAL A 47 4.16 7.38 49.70
C VAL A 47 3.90 7.01 51.15
N ASP A 48 3.67 8.01 52.01
CA ASP A 48 3.21 7.78 53.37
C ASP A 48 1.82 7.15 53.35
N LEU A 49 1.68 5.89 53.78
CA LEU A 49 0.40 5.17 53.85
C LEU A 49 -0.33 5.36 55.19
N GLY A 50 0.27 6.07 56.15
CA GLY A 50 -0.23 6.28 57.50
C GLY A 50 0.29 5.25 58.50
N GLY A 51 0.28 5.58 59.80
CA GLY A 51 0.69 4.66 60.87
C GLY A 51 2.16 4.21 60.80
N GLY A 52 3.02 5.00 60.17
CA GLY A 52 4.44 4.68 59.93
C GLY A 52 4.70 3.74 58.75
N PHE A 53 3.67 3.40 57.96
CA PHE A 53 3.83 2.59 56.76
C PHE A 53 4.13 3.44 55.54
N ARG A 54 4.99 2.93 54.66
CA ARG A 54 5.35 3.50 53.37
C ARG A 54 5.03 2.53 52.24
N SER A 55 4.69 3.06 51.08
CA SER A 55 4.52 2.25 49.88
C SER A 55 5.89 1.82 49.35
N ALA A 56 6.02 0.56 48.96
CA ALA A 56 7.18 0.06 48.24
C ALA A 56 6.78 -1.01 47.22
N ARG A 57 7.76 -1.51 46.46
CA ARG A 57 7.61 -2.67 45.59
C ARG A 57 8.68 -3.70 45.91
N ILE A 58 8.34 -4.97 45.75
CA ILE A 58 9.33 -6.05 45.78
C ILE A 58 10.29 -5.86 44.59
N ASP A 59 11.58 -6.06 44.83
CA ASP A 59 12.62 -5.92 43.80
C ASP A 59 12.33 -6.75 42.53
N GLY A 60 12.74 -6.22 41.37
CA GLY A 60 12.56 -6.84 40.06
C GLY A 60 11.30 -6.42 39.28
N GLY A 61 10.56 -5.40 39.74
CA GLY A 61 9.50 -4.75 38.96
C GLY A 61 10.02 -3.75 37.91
N THR A 62 9.18 -3.39 36.95
CA THR A 62 9.49 -2.40 35.90
C THR A 62 9.46 -0.96 36.40
N GLY A 63 10.23 -0.06 35.76
CA GLY A 63 10.31 1.36 36.10
C GLY A 63 11.30 1.69 37.22
N ASP A 64 11.75 2.95 37.27
CA ASP A 64 12.63 3.45 38.32
C ASP A 64 11.88 4.34 39.32
N ARG A 65 12.61 4.89 40.31
CA ARG A 65 12.03 5.78 41.31
C ARG A 65 11.39 7.04 40.71
N ARG A 66 11.92 7.57 39.59
CA ARG A 66 11.37 8.76 38.92
C ARG A 66 9.98 8.48 38.37
N ASP A 67 9.82 7.31 37.75
CA ASP A 67 8.53 6.89 37.20
C ASP A 67 7.48 6.71 38.30
N ALA A 68 7.86 6.08 39.41
CA ALA A 68 6.98 5.87 40.56
C ALA A 68 6.52 7.21 41.15
N VAL A 69 7.47 8.13 41.37
CA VAL A 69 7.17 9.46 41.91
C VAL A 69 6.28 10.26 40.96
N LEU A 70 6.52 10.23 39.65
CA LEU A 70 5.63 10.89 38.68
C LEU A 70 4.22 10.31 38.67
N ALA A 71 4.09 8.98 38.73
CA ALA A 71 2.79 8.31 38.75
C ALA A 71 2.00 8.68 40.02
N ALA A 72 2.65 8.66 41.19
CA ALA A 72 2.01 9.06 42.45
C ALA A 72 1.68 10.56 42.49
N LEU A 73 2.56 11.43 41.98
CA LEU A 73 2.36 12.88 41.96
C LEU A 73 1.15 13.28 41.08
N ALA A 74 0.82 12.48 40.06
CA ALA A 74 -0.34 12.70 39.21
C ALA A 74 -1.68 12.39 39.90
N VAL A 75 -1.67 11.82 41.11
CA VAL A 75 -2.87 11.52 41.91
C VAL A 75 -3.04 12.61 42.98
N PRO A 76 -4.03 13.52 42.84
CA PRO A 76 -4.17 14.66 43.75
C PRO A 76 -4.31 14.26 45.23
N ALA A 77 -4.98 13.15 45.53
CA ALA A 77 -5.24 12.68 46.89
C ALA A 77 -3.99 12.21 47.66
N VAL A 78 -2.88 11.94 46.96
CA VAL A 78 -1.64 11.41 47.57
C VAL A 78 -0.42 12.30 47.31
N ALA A 79 -0.55 13.36 46.50
CA ALA A 79 0.56 14.24 46.14
C ALA A 79 1.27 14.84 47.38
N ASP A 80 0.50 15.26 48.38
CA ASP A 80 1.05 15.83 49.63
C ASP A 80 1.71 14.78 50.55
N ARG A 81 1.53 13.49 50.26
CA ARG A 81 2.05 12.35 51.04
C ARG A 81 3.41 11.85 50.53
N LEU A 82 3.96 12.46 49.48
CA LEU A 82 5.26 12.14 48.88
C LEU A 82 6.47 12.79 49.59
N GLY A 83 6.23 13.64 50.60
CA GLY A 83 7.27 14.33 51.35
C GLY A 83 7.58 15.74 50.82
N PRO A 84 8.65 16.38 51.30
CA PRO A 84 8.93 17.79 51.00
C PRO A 84 9.33 18.00 49.53
N PRO A 85 9.02 19.17 48.93
CA PRO A 85 9.30 19.45 47.51
C PRO A 85 10.76 19.23 47.09
N ALA A 86 11.73 19.48 47.98
CA ALA A 86 13.13 19.25 47.69
C ALA A 86 13.45 17.75 47.46
N ALA A 87 12.90 16.86 48.28
CA ALA A 87 13.07 15.42 48.14
C ALA A 87 12.41 14.91 46.86
N LEU A 88 11.24 15.45 46.51
CA LEU A 88 10.55 15.18 45.25
C LEU A 88 11.42 15.54 44.04
N LEU A 89 11.99 16.75 44.02
CA LEU A 89 12.81 17.22 42.90
C LEU A 89 14.10 16.41 42.74
N VAL A 90 14.75 16.06 43.86
CA VAL A 90 15.91 15.16 43.84
C VAL A 90 15.52 13.77 43.33
N ALA A 91 14.33 13.27 43.69
CA ALA A 91 13.87 11.98 43.18
C ALA A 91 13.61 12.01 41.66
N LEU A 92 13.22 13.15 41.09
CA LEU A 92 12.93 13.32 39.65
C LEU A 92 14.17 13.62 38.79
N PHE A 93 15.08 14.47 39.29
CA PHE A 93 16.19 15.03 38.51
C PHE A 93 17.58 14.75 39.11
N GLY A 94 17.66 14.04 40.23
CA GLY A 94 18.93 13.73 40.89
C GLY A 94 19.66 14.98 41.38
N ALA A 95 20.97 15.04 41.12
CA ALA A 95 21.83 16.16 41.55
C ALA A 95 21.51 17.49 40.84
N ASP A 96 20.79 17.46 39.72
CA ASP A 96 20.44 18.64 38.93
C ASP A 96 19.19 19.39 39.47
N ALA A 97 18.67 18.99 40.63
CA ALA A 97 17.53 19.61 41.31
C ALA A 97 17.84 21.03 41.84
N THR A 98 17.91 22.00 40.93
CA THR A 98 18.14 23.42 41.23
C THR A 98 16.85 24.17 41.56
N LYS A 99 16.95 25.34 42.21
CA LYS A 99 15.78 26.20 42.52
C LYS A 99 14.96 26.59 41.27
N PRO A 100 15.57 27.03 40.14
CA PRO A 100 14.81 27.37 38.94
C PRO A 100 14.09 26.17 38.33
N LEU A 101 14.75 25.01 38.27
CA LEU A 101 14.14 23.77 37.80
C LEU A 101 12.95 23.37 38.68
N GLY A 102 13.11 23.48 40.01
CA GLY A 102 12.05 23.23 40.98
C GLY A 102 10.81 24.10 40.76
N ALA A 103 11.01 25.41 40.57
CA ALA A 103 9.90 26.33 40.29
C ALA A 103 9.17 25.97 38.98
N ALA A 104 9.92 25.65 37.91
CA ALA A 104 9.34 25.25 36.63
C ALA A 104 8.56 23.93 36.73
N THR A 105 9.08 22.94 37.48
CA THR A 105 8.40 21.67 37.73
C THR A 105 7.09 21.86 38.49
N LEU A 106 7.11 22.62 39.59
CA LEU A 106 5.90 22.89 40.37
C LEU A 106 4.85 23.66 39.54
N ALA A 107 5.29 24.61 38.70
CA ALA A 107 4.39 25.29 37.77
C ALA A 107 3.80 24.34 36.71
N ALA A 108 4.57 23.36 36.22
CA ALA A 108 4.06 22.33 35.31
C ALA A 108 3.02 21.42 36.00
N VAL A 109 3.25 21.02 37.26
CA VAL A 109 2.31 20.23 38.06
C VAL A 109 1.01 21.02 38.31
N ALA A 110 1.12 22.26 38.80
CA ALA A 110 -0.03 23.12 39.06
C ALA A 110 -0.85 23.40 37.78
N GLY A 111 -0.19 23.53 36.63
CA GLY A 111 -0.84 23.69 35.34
C GLY A 111 -1.31 22.38 34.68
N GLY A 112 -1.17 21.22 35.33
CA GLY A 112 -1.54 19.93 34.76
C GLY A 112 -0.75 19.52 33.50
N ARG A 113 0.45 20.08 33.30
CA ARG A 113 1.27 19.89 32.10
C ARG A 113 2.11 18.61 32.19
N TRP A 114 1.44 17.48 32.39
CA TRP A 114 2.08 16.19 32.65
C TRP A 114 2.95 15.68 31.50
N ALA A 115 2.55 15.91 30.25
CA ALA A 115 3.29 15.40 29.09
C ALA A 115 4.69 16.01 28.97
N VAL A 116 4.83 17.33 29.19
CA VAL A 116 6.14 18.00 29.14
C VAL A 116 6.98 17.64 30.35
N LEU A 117 6.36 17.44 31.52
CA LEU A 117 7.04 16.97 32.72
C LEU A 117 7.61 15.56 32.52
N ARG A 118 6.84 14.63 31.95
CA ARG A 118 7.31 13.29 31.57
C ARG A 118 8.49 13.34 30.61
N LEU A 119 8.46 14.24 29.62
CA LEU A 119 9.59 14.44 28.71
C LEU A 119 10.82 15.02 29.42
N ALA A 120 10.64 16.00 30.30
CA ALA A 120 11.75 16.57 31.07
C ALA A 120 12.42 15.54 31.98
N VAL A 121 11.63 14.70 32.66
CA VAL A 121 12.17 13.60 33.47
C VAL A 121 12.87 12.55 32.62
N ALA A 122 12.33 12.22 31.44
CA ALA A 122 13.00 11.33 30.49
C ALA A 122 14.33 11.92 29.97
N ALA A 123 14.43 13.24 29.84
CA ALA A 123 15.61 13.93 29.33
C ALA A 123 16.62 14.33 30.43
N SER A 124 16.36 14.02 31.70
CA SER A 124 17.18 14.51 32.82
C SER A 124 18.62 14.02 32.77
N ASP A 125 18.86 12.79 32.31
CA ASP A 125 20.21 12.25 32.14
C ASP A 125 20.95 12.80 30.89
N LEU A 126 20.30 13.64 30.08
CA LEU A 126 20.81 14.12 28.78
C LEU A 126 21.05 15.63 28.73
N LEU A 127 20.32 16.38 29.55
CA LEU A 127 20.24 17.84 29.55
C LEU A 127 20.63 18.40 30.93
N GLY A 128 21.25 19.59 30.94
CA GLY A 128 21.49 20.32 32.19
C GLY A 128 20.23 21.03 32.72
N PRO A 129 20.26 21.55 33.96
CA PRO A 129 19.10 22.14 34.63
C PRO A 129 18.48 23.32 33.86
N GLU A 130 19.30 24.19 33.25
CA GLU A 130 18.81 25.33 32.46
C GLU A 130 18.06 24.86 31.20
N GLN A 131 18.56 23.80 30.56
CA GLN A 131 17.95 23.21 29.38
C GLN A 131 16.64 22.47 29.72
N LEU A 132 16.55 21.88 30.91
CA LEU A 132 15.32 21.27 31.41
C LEU A 132 14.25 22.33 31.72
N VAL A 133 14.63 23.50 32.24
CA VAL A 133 13.73 24.65 32.40
C VAL A 133 13.20 25.11 31.04
N GLU A 134 14.07 25.23 30.04
CA GLU A 134 13.66 25.57 28.67
C GLU A 134 12.70 24.52 28.10
N LEU A 135 12.98 23.22 28.29
CA LEU A 135 12.10 22.14 27.83
C LEU A 135 10.74 22.16 28.55
N LEU A 136 10.71 22.44 29.85
CA LEU A 136 9.49 22.60 30.64
C LEU A 136 8.67 23.83 30.25
N SER A 137 9.21 24.76 29.45
CA SER A 137 8.44 25.89 28.90
C SER A 137 7.57 25.51 27.71
N LEU A 138 7.80 24.31 27.12
CA LEU A 138 7.00 23.84 25.99
C LEU A 138 5.52 23.67 26.38
N ALA A 139 4.65 24.04 25.45
CA ALA A 139 3.21 23.83 25.54
C ALA A 139 2.77 22.80 24.49
N ALA A 140 1.89 21.89 24.89
CA ALA A 140 1.14 21.06 23.95
C ALA A 140 -0.13 21.83 23.55
N PRO A 141 -0.59 21.71 22.30
CA PRO A 141 -1.91 22.20 21.91
C PRO A 141 -3.05 21.59 22.73
N ASP A 142 -4.17 22.28 22.87
CA ASP A 142 -5.29 21.84 23.72
C ASP A 142 -5.81 20.43 23.37
N GLY A 143 -5.88 19.59 24.39
CA GLY A 143 -6.31 18.18 24.29
C GLY A 143 -5.34 17.29 23.50
N VAL A 144 -4.12 17.74 23.21
CA VAL A 144 -3.06 16.91 22.64
C VAL A 144 -2.13 16.46 23.77
N ASP A 145 -2.05 15.15 23.97
CA ASP A 145 -0.99 14.54 24.78
C ASP A 145 0.05 13.91 23.85
N PRO A 146 1.23 14.53 23.66
CA PRO A 146 2.30 13.99 22.83
C PRO A 146 3.06 12.84 23.53
N PHE A 147 2.87 12.65 24.84
CA PHE A 147 3.52 11.61 25.62
C PHE A 147 2.48 10.89 26.52
N PRO A 148 1.47 10.22 25.93
CA PRO A 148 0.38 9.61 26.71
C PRO A 148 0.76 8.28 27.37
N GLN A 149 1.89 7.70 26.98
CA GLN A 149 2.29 6.34 27.32
C GLN A 149 3.81 6.20 27.30
N GLY A 150 4.32 5.24 28.08
CA GLY A 150 5.73 4.95 28.24
C GLY A 150 6.30 5.53 29.53
N LEU A 151 7.12 4.75 30.21
CA LEU A 151 7.81 5.18 31.42
C LEU A 151 8.94 6.17 31.05
N PRO A 152 8.98 7.37 31.66
CA PRO A 152 10.05 8.35 31.44
C PRO A 152 11.46 7.77 31.52
N SER A 153 11.75 6.86 32.46
CA SER A 153 13.07 6.22 32.56
C SER A 153 13.44 5.39 31.31
N VAL A 154 12.46 4.65 30.77
CA VAL A 154 12.63 3.82 29.56
C VAL A 154 12.81 4.70 28.34
N VAL A 155 11.98 5.72 28.20
CA VAL A 155 12.08 6.69 27.10
C VAL A 155 13.41 7.45 27.18
N GLY A 156 13.86 7.80 28.39
CA GLY A 156 15.16 8.44 28.61
C GLY A 156 16.33 7.56 28.16
N ARG A 157 16.26 6.25 28.40
CA ARG A 157 17.25 5.28 27.88
C ARG A 157 17.27 5.26 26.34
N HIS A 158 16.10 5.22 25.70
CA HIS A 158 15.98 5.28 24.23
C HIS A 158 16.54 6.57 23.67
N LEU A 159 16.14 7.72 24.23
CA LEU A 159 16.67 9.02 23.86
C LEU A 159 18.19 9.08 24.07
N GLY A 160 18.70 8.49 25.14
CA GLY A 160 20.13 8.49 25.44
C GLY A 160 20.95 7.73 24.42
N ARG A 161 20.46 6.60 23.91
CA ARG A 161 21.13 5.84 22.85
C ARG A 161 21.30 6.65 21.57
N VAL A 162 20.30 7.46 21.24
CA VAL A 162 20.28 8.26 20.00
C VAL A 162 21.01 9.59 20.16
N LEU A 163 20.82 10.28 21.29
CA LEU A 163 21.21 11.68 21.46
C LEU A 163 22.54 11.89 22.19
N ARG A 164 23.05 10.90 22.95
CA ARG A 164 24.35 11.03 23.64
C ARG A 164 25.52 11.38 22.72
N PRO A 165 25.64 10.84 21.48
CA PRO A 165 26.70 11.22 20.55
C PRO A 165 26.68 12.70 20.14
N MET A 166 25.58 13.42 20.38
CA MET A 166 25.41 14.81 19.99
C MET A 166 25.81 15.80 21.10
N SER A 167 26.13 17.04 20.73
CA SER A 167 26.41 18.11 21.70
C SER A 167 25.15 18.50 22.50
N ARG A 168 25.33 18.99 23.74
CA ARG A 168 24.21 19.36 24.64
C ARG A 168 23.20 20.30 23.98
N ARG A 169 23.66 21.33 23.26
CA ARG A 169 22.78 22.27 22.52
C ARG A 169 21.93 21.54 21.47
N ARG A 170 22.54 20.59 20.74
CA ARG A 170 21.85 19.82 19.70
C ARG A 170 20.79 18.89 20.28
N ARG A 171 21.06 18.27 21.44
CA ARG A 171 20.10 17.40 22.14
C ARG A 171 18.79 18.13 22.44
N LEU A 172 18.87 19.35 22.96
CA LEU A 172 17.69 20.19 23.21
C LEU A 172 16.94 20.54 21.92
N THR A 173 17.64 20.92 20.84
CA THR A 173 17.03 21.16 19.52
C THR A 173 16.32 19.91 18.99
N MET A 174 16.89 18.72 19.16
CA MET A 174 16.24 17.47 18.72
C MET A 174 14.97 17.17 19.53
N LEU A 175 15.00 17.36 20.86
CA LEU A 175 13.85 17.09 21.73
C LEU A 175 12.70 18.09 21.50
N THR A 176 13.02 19.37 21.35
CA THR A 176 12.02 20.42 21.01
C THR A 176 11.42 20.19 19.62
N GLY A 177 12.25 19.80 18.63
CA GLY A 177 11.78 19.40 17.30
C GLY A 177 10.87 18.18 17.33
N LEU A 178 11.27 17.13 18.06
CA LEU A 178 10.46 15.92 18.26
C LEU A 178 9.10 16.25 18.88
N TRP A 179 9.07 17.10 19.91
CA TRP A 179 7.83 17.55 20.54
C TRP A 179 6.89 18.23 19.54
N ALA A 180 7.40 19.18 18.77
CA ALA A 180 6.62 19.92 17.78
C ALA A 180 6.08 19.00 16.66
N GLU A 181 6.90 18.07 16.18
CA GLU A 181 6.52 17.09 15.15
C GLU A 181 5.39 16.17 15.66
N VAL A 182 5.53 15.59 16.85
CA VAL A 182 4.51 14.72 17.46
C VAL A 182 3.21 15.49 17.70
N CYS A 183 3.28 16.73 18.20
CA CYS A 183 2.11 17.57 18.39
C CYS A 183 1.37 17.85 17.07
N THR A 184 2.11 18.14 16.01
CA THR A 184 1.55 18.39 14.67
C THR A 184 0.82 17.15 14.14
N VAL A 185 1.46 15.98 14.16
CA VAL A 185 0.85 14.72 13.70
C VAL A 185 -0.39 14.38 14.53
N ARG A 186 -0.35 14.57 15.86
CA ARG A 186 -1.51 14.34 16.73
C ARG A 186 -2.67 15.29 16.46
N LEU A 187 -2.40 16.56 16.17
CA LEU A 187 -3.43 17.52 15.77
C LEU A 187 -4.10 17.10 14.47
N GLU A 188 -3.31 16.66 13.49
CA GLU A 188 -3.82 16.15 12.21
C GLU A 188 -4.67 14.89 12.40
N GLN A 189 -4.21 13.93 13.20
CA GLN A 189 -4.97 12.71 13.53
C GLN A 189 -6.30 13.04 14.23
N ARG A 190 -6.30 13.98 15.19
CA ARG A 190 -7.54 14.41 15.86
C ARG A 190 -8.48 15.15 14.91
N ARG A 191 -7.94 15.99 14.01
CA ARG A 191 -8.73 16.67 12.99
C ARG A 191 -9.39 15.66 12.04
N ALA A 192 -8.62 14.68 11.56
CA ALA A 192 -9.11 13.57 10.74
C ALA A 192 -10.23 12.81 11.45
N GLU A 193 -10.06 12.51 12.74
CA GLU A 193 -11.10 11.83 13.53
C GLU A 193 -12.36 12.67 13.69
N ARG A 194 -12.22 13.98 13.99
CA ARG A 194 -13.38 14.89 14.05
C ARG A 194 -14.12 14.97 12.73
N LEU A 195 -13.40 15.01 11.60
CA LEU A 195 -14.00 14.98 10.26
C LEU A 195 -14.78 13.68 10.06
N ARG A 196 -14.18 12.53 10.36
CA ARG A 196 -14.83 11.22 10.23
C ARG A 196 -16.11 11.12 11.07
N VAL A 197 -16.05 11.51 12.35
CA VAL A 197 -17.19 11.49 13.28
C VAL A 197 -18.28 12.50 12.88
N SER A 198 -17.88 13.61 12.24
CA SER A 198 -18.83 14.59 11.73
C SER A 198 -19.69 14.06 10.57
N GLN A 199 -19.29 12.98 9.90
CA GLN A 199 -20.05 12.44 8.77
C GLN A 199 -21.14 11.46 9.22
N ALA A 200 -22.18 11.30 8.38
CA ALA A 200 -23.25 10.35 8.64
C ALA A 200 -22.77 8.89 8.49
N PRO A 201 -23.42 7.91 9.14
CA PRO A 201 -23.07 6.51 9.00
C PRO A 201 -23.19 5.99 7.55
N TYR A 202 -22.57 4.86 7.27
CA TYR A 202 -22.45 4.31 5.91
C TYR A 202 -23.80 3.96 5.25
N ASP A 203 -24.84 3.64 6.03
CA ASP A 203 -26.17 3.28 5.52
C ASP A 203 -26.82 4.42 4.72
N VAL A 204 -26.51 5.67 5.07
CA VAL A 204 -26.97 6.87 4.36
C VAL A 204 -26.47 6.88 2.91
N ARG A 205 -25.26 6.37 2.64
CA ARG A 205 -24.73 6.26 1.27
C ARG A 205 -25.61 5.38 0.40
N ARG A 206 -25.92 4.17 0.88
CA ARG A 206 -26.76 3.21 0.14
C ARG A 206 -28.14 3.79 -0.15
N LYS A 207 -28.73 4.46 0.83
CA LYS A 207 -30.01 5.16 0.70
C LYS A 207 -29.93 6.28 -0.35
N LEU A 208 -28.83 7.05 -0.36
CA LEU A 208 -28.60 8.12 -1.33
C LEU A 208 -28.43 7.58 -2.76
N ALA A 209 -27.72 6.47 -2.94
CA ALA A 209 -27.59 5.78 -4.23
C ALA A 209 -28.97 5.34 -4.77
N GLN A 210 -29.80 4.69 -3.94
CA GLN A 210 -31.18 4.33 -4.31
C GLN A 210 -32.02 5.55 -4.70
N ARG A 211 -31.87 6.66 -3.96
CA ARG A 211 -32.57 7.91 -4.26
C ARG A 211 -32.11 8.52 -5.59
N ARG A 212 -30.82 8.38 -5.92
CA ARG A 212 -30.25 8.81 -7.20
C ARG A 212 -30.78 7.97 -8.35
N ASP A 213 -30.81 6.65 -8.21
CA ASP A 213 -31.34 5.76 -9.24
C ASP A 213 -32.82 6.05 -9.52
N ALA A 214 -33.64 6.23 -8.48
CA ALA A 214 -35.05 6.63 -8.64
C ALA A 214 -35.21 7.98 -9.37
N TYR A 215 -34.29 8.93 -9.15
CA TYR A 215 -34.28 10.20 -9.88
C TYR A 215 -33.96 10.02 -11.37
N GLU A 216 -32.98 9.17 -11.70
CA GLU A 216 -32.65 8.88 -13.10
C GLU A 216 -33.77 8.10 -13.80
N THR A 217 -34.41 7.15 -13.12
CA THR A 217 -35.61 6.46 -13.64
C THR A 217 -36.72 7.45 -13.97
N MET A 218 -37.02 8.39 -13.06
CA MET A 218 -38.01 9.45 -13.32
C MET A 218 -37.66 10.30 -14.55
N LEU A 219 -36.37 10.57 -14.81
CA LEU A 219 -35.95 11.30 -16.01
C LEU A 219 -36.10 10.47 -17.28
N ILE A 220 -35.81 9.17 -17.22
CA ILE A 220 -36.02 8.23 -18.32
C ILE A 220 -37.51 8.13 -18.65
N GLU A 221 -38.38 7.94 -17.65
CA GLU A 221 -39.84 7.90 -17.81
C GLU A 221 -40.36 9.20 -18.45
N ARG A 222 -39.82 10.34 -18.04
CA ARG A 222 -40.18 11.64 -18.61
C ARG A 222 -39.76 11.76 -20.08
N ALA A 223 -38.59 11.24 -20.43
CA ALA A 223 -38.10 11.23 -21.81
C ALA A 223 -38.90 10.27 -22.70
N LEU A 224 -39.33 9.13 -22.15
CA LEU A 224 -40.19 8.15 -22.81
C LEU A 224 -41.62 8.66 -23.00
N GLY A 225 -42.11 9.50 -22.07
CA GLY A 225 -43.45 10.03 -22.02
C GLY A 225 -44.37 9.21 -21.10
N ARG A 226 -45.38 9.86 -20.50
CA ARG A 226 -46.28 9.28 -19.47
C ARG A 226 -47.13 8.07 -19.92
N GLN A 227 -47.16 7.74 -21.20
CA GLN A 227 -47.92 6.63 -21.78
C GLN A 227 -47.04 5.64 -22.56
N ALA A 228 -45.73 5.59 -22.29
CA ALA A 228 -44.84 4.67 -22.99
C ALA A 228 -45.21 3.20 -22.69
N THR A 229 -45.46 2.42 -23.73
CA THR A 229 -45.67 0.97 -23.63
C THR A 229 -44.33 0.26 -23.40
N LEU A 230 -44.35 -0.97 -22.89
CA LEU A 230 -43.14 -1.81 -22.76
C LEU A 230 -42.41 -1.98 -24.10
N ALA A 231 -43.15 -2.09 -25.21
CA ALA A 231 -42.58 -2.15 -26.55
C ALA A 231 -41.84 -0.85 -26.93
N ARG A 232 -42.39 0.32 -26.58
CA ARG A 232 -41.72 1.61 -26.81
C ARG A 232 -40.49 1.78 -25.93
N ALA A 233 -40.51 1.29 -24.69
CA ALA A 233 -39.35 1.29 -23.81
C ALA A 233 -38.24 0.35 -24.33
N ALA A 234 -38.60 -0.83 -24.82
CA ALA A 234 -37.65 -1.80 -25.39
C ALA A 234 -36.97 -1.31 -26.68
N LEU A 235 -37.65 -0.48 -27.46
CA LEU A 235 -37.12 0.13 -28.69
C LEU A 235 -36.55 1.53 -28.47
N TRP A 236 -36.51 2.01 -27.23
CA TRP A 236 -36.10 3.38 -26.97
C TRP A 236 -34.60 3.56 -27.16
N TYR A 237 -34.26 4.46 -28.07
CA TYR A 237 -32.91 4.95 -28.26
C TYR A 237 -32.82 6.37 -27.68
N PRO A 238 -32.02 6.62 -26.62
CA PRO A 238 -31.96 7.94 -26.02
C PRO A 238 -31.34 8.96 -26.99
N PRO A 239 -32.01 10.10 -27.26
CA PRO A 239 -31.48 11.11 -28.17
C PRO A 239 -30.27 11.81 -27.56
N ARG A 240 -29.41 12.40 -28.39
CA ARG A 240 -28.27 13.23 -27.95
C ARG A 240 -28.58 14.19 -26.79
N SER A 241 -29.72 14.89 -26.81
CA SER A 241 -30.09 15.84 -25.75
C SER A 241 -30.30 15.18 -24.37
N PHE A 242 -30.68 13.90 -24.34
CA PHE A 242 -30.76 13.13 -23.10
C PHE A 242 -29.36 12.91 -22.51
N TRP A 243 -28.40 12.52 -23.35
CA TRP A 243 -27.00 12.32 -22.97
C TRP A 243 -26.32 13.61 -22.53
N GLU A 244 -26.49 14.71 -23.28
CA GLU A 244 -25.96 16.02 -22.90
C GLU A 244 -26.45 16.45 -21.51
N GLY A 245 -27.76 16.31 -21.27
CA GLY A 245 -28.34 16.59 -19.96
C GLY A 245 -27.75 15.69 -18.87
N ARG A 246 -27.58 14.39 -19.15
CA ARG A 246 -27.02 13.42 -18.20
C ARG A 246 -25.58 13.75 -17.82
N PHE A 247 -24.73 14.07 -18.79
CA PHE A 247 -23.32 14.38 -18.55
C PHE A 247 -23.14 15.71 -17.82
N ARG A 248 -23.90 16.75 -18.20
CA ARG A 248 -23.90 18.02 -17.47
C ARG A 248 -24.34 17.85 -16.02
N ARG A 249 -25.35 17.01 -15.75
CA ARG A 249 -25.75 16.70 -14.36
C ARG A 249 -24.61 16.07 -13.57
N ALA A 250 -23.86 15.13 -14.16
CA ALA A 250 -22.72 14.51 -13.50
C ALA A 250 -21.64 15.54 -13.13
N LEU A 251 -21.28 16.42 -14.07
CA LEU A 251 -20.35 17.52 -13.82
C LEU A 251 -20.85 18.44 -12.71
N HIS A 252 -22.10 18.91 -12.79
CA HIS A 252 -22.68 19.82 -11.78
C HIS A 252 -22.76 19.17 -10.40
N ASP A 253 -23.07 17.88 -10.33
CA ASP A 253 -23.12 17.14 -9.07
C ASP A 253 -21.72 16.97 -8.47
N ALA A 254 -20.69 16.75 -9.29
CA ALA A 254 -19.31 16.70 -8.83
C ALA A 254 -18.83 18.06 -8.29
N LEU A 255 -19.08 19.14 -9.04
CA LEU A 255 -18.75 20.50 -8.59
C LEU A 255 -19.51 20.87 -7.31
N GLY A 256 -20.82 20.58 -7.26
CA GLY A 256 -21.65 20.84 -6.10
C GLY A 256 -21.28 20.01 -4.88
N ALA A 257 -20.98 18.72 -5.05
CA ALA A 257 -20.50 17.86 -3.97
C ALA A 257 -19.13 18.32 -3.46
N THR A 258 -18.28 18.85 -4.35
CA THR A 258 -16.99 19.41 -3.96
C THR A 258 -17.17 20.63 -3.06
N VAL A 259 -18.04 21.58 -3.43
CA VAL A 259 -18.38 22.73 -2.58
C VAL A 259 -18.98 22.27 -1.25
N LEU A 260 -19.93 21.33 -1.26
CA LEU A 260 -20.54 20.80 -0.03
C LEU A 260 -19.48 20.22 0.94
N ALA A 261 -18.53 19.45 0.40
CA ALA A 261 -17.44 18.86 1.15
C ALA A 261 -16.50 19.93 1.74
N ARG A 262 -16.17 20.98 0.98
CA ARG A 262 -15.33 22.09 1.50
C ARG A 262 -15.99 22.82 2.65
N VAL A 263 -17.29 23.11 2.55
CA VAL A 263 -18.04 23.72 3.65
C VAL A 263 -18.00 22.81 4.88
N ALA A 264 -18.19 21.50 4.71
CA ALA A 264 -18.11 20.53 5.81
C ALA A 264 -16.72 20.49 6.46
N ILE A 265 -15.65 20.49 5.66
CA ILE A 265 -14.26 20.50 6.13
C ILE A 265 -13.96 21.77 6.94
N THR A 266 -14.38 22.93 6.44
CA THR A 266 -14.18 24.22 7.12
C THR A 266 -15.00 24.30 8.41
N ALA A 267 -16.24 23.79 8.40
CA ALA A 267 -17.12 23.80 9.57
C ALA A 267 -16.56 23.03 10.76
N VAL A 268 -15.88 21.90 10.52
CA VAL A 268 -15.24 21.13 11.60
C VAL A 268 -14.05 21.87 12.24
N GLY A 269 -13.39 22.76 11.48
CA GLY A 269 -12.26 23.55 11.98
C GLY A 269 -12.66 24.89 12.62
N HIS A 270 -13.66 25.57 12.05
CA HIS A 270 -13.94 26.98 12.35
C HIS A 270 -15.42 27.24 12.73
N GLY A 271 -16.26 26.21 12.78
CA GLY A 271 -17.70 26.33 13.05
C GLY A 271 -18.54 26.59 11.79
N GLU A 272 -19.84 26.33 11.89
CA GLU A 272 -20.76 26.37 10.74
C GLU A 272 -20.95 27.79 10.17
N ALA A 273 -21.08 28.80 11.04
CA ALA A 273 -21.29 30.18 10.60
C ALA A 273 -20.11 30.71 9.76
N GLU A 274 -18.89 30.45 10.23
CA GLU A 274 -17.68 30.84 9.51
C GLU A 274 -17.52 30.08 8.19
N ALA A 275 -17.85 28.79 8.17
CA ALA A 275 -17.82 28.00 6.95
C ALA A 275 -18.80 28.55 5.89
N LEU A 276 -20.03 28.87 6.27
CA LEU A 276 -21.02 29.45 5.34
C LEU A 276 -20.58 30.81 4.81
N ARG A 277 -20.06 31.68 5.68
CA ARG A 277 -19.56 33.00 5.29
C ARG A 277 -18.39 32.89 4.31
N ARG A 278 -17.41 32.03 4.61
CA ARG A 278 -16.19 31.85 3.81
C ARG A 278 -16.48 31.29 2.43
N HIS A 279 -17.41 30.34 2.33
CA HIS A 279 -17.73 29.63 1.10
C HIS A 279 -19.00 30.14 0.40
N HIS A 280 -19.53 31.30 0.78
CA HIS A 280 -20.79 31.83 0.25
C HIS A 280 -20.77 31.99 -1.29
N ALA A 281 -19.70 32.57 -1.85
CA ALA A 281 -19.57 32.74 -3.29
C ALA A 281 -19.58 31.40 -4.04
N GLU A 282 -18.96 30.37 -3.47
CA GLU A 282 -18.88 29.03 -4.04
C GLU A 282 -20.23 28.31 -3.97
N LEU A 283 -20.96 28.49 -2.87
CA LEU A 283 -22.32 27.99 -2.70
C LEU A 283 -23.25 28.61 -3.77
N VAL A 284 -23.18 29.93 -3.96
CA VAL A 284 -23.98 30.62 -4.98
C VAL A 284 -23.61 30.16 -6.39
N ALA A 285 -22.32 30.05 -6.70
CA ALA A 285 -21.84 29.56 -8.00
C ALA A 285 -22.32 28.13 -8.29
N ALA A 286 -22.24 27.22 -7.31
CA ALA A 286 -22.70 25.85 -7.47
C ALA A 286 -24.22 25.74 -7.62
N VAL A 287 -24.99 26.59 -6.94
CA VAL A 287 -26.45 26.66 -7.09
C VAL A 287 -26.84 27.16 -8.48
N ALA A 288 -26.09 28.13 -9.04
CA ALA A 288 -26.36 28.70 -10.36
C ALA A 288 -26.19 27.70 -11.53
N LEU A 289 -25.47 26.59 -11.31
CA LEU A 289 -25.36 25.50 -12.29
C LEU A 289 -26.67 24.71 -12.47
N LEU A 290 -27.64 24.89 -11.59
CA LEU A 290 -28.87 24.10 -11.54
C LEU A 290 -30.09 24.98 -11.75
N SER A 291 -31.00 24.54 -12.62
CA SER A 291 -32.30 25.19 -12.74
C SER A 291 -33.17 24.96 -11.50
N GLY A 292 -34.07 25.89 -11.21
CA GLY A 292 -35.04 25.73 -10.11
C GLY A 292 -35.88 24.46 -10.24
N ARG A 293 -36.19 24.04 -11.48
CA ARG A 293 -36.90 22.79 -11.78
C ARG A 293 -36.07 21.56 -11.42
N GLU A 294 -34.78 21.52 -11.77
CA GLU A 294 -33.91 20.40 -11.40
C GLU A 294 -33.75 20.26 -9.90
N ILE A 295 -33.65 21.39 -9.18
CA ILE A 295 -33.59 21.36 -7.71
C ILE A 295 -34.91 20.83 -7.14
N ALA A 296 -36.06 21.30 -7.64
CA ALA A 296 -37.38 20.83 -7.19
C ALA A 296 -37.57 19.32 -7.44
N ASP A 297 -37.20 18.84 -8.63
CA ASP A 297 -37.26 17.42 -8.97
C ASP A 297 -36.33 16.57 -8.09
N ALA A 298 -35.12 17.06 -7.79
CA ALA A 298 -34.16 16.35 -6.95
C ALA A 298 -34.56 16.28 -5.47
N VAL A 299 -35.28 17.28 -4.96
CA VAL A 299 -35.74 17.37 -3.55
C VAL A 299 -37.07 16.64 -3.34
N ARG A 300 -37.84 16.38 -4.41
CA ARG A 300 -39.14 15.72 -4.30
C ARG A 300 -39.06 14.41 -3.50
N PRO A 301 -39.93 14.19 -2.50
CA PRO A 301 -39.97 12.93 -1.77
C PRO A 301 -40.30 11.75 -2.69
N VAL A 302 -39.68 10.60 -2.43
CA VAL A 302 -40.06 9.32 -3.04
C VAL A 302 -40.43 8.38 -1.91
N GLU A 303 -41.62 7.80 -2.00
CA GLU A 303 -42.15 6.91 -0.98
C GLU A 303 -41.22 5.71 -0.76
N GLY A 304 -41.02 5.32 0.50
CA GLY A 304 -40.13 4.23 0.88
C GLY A 304 -38.63 4.54 0.81
N LEU A 305 -38.23 5.74 0.37
CA LEU A 305 -36.83 6.16 0.32
C LEU A 305 -36.48 7.25 1.36
N THR A 306 -35.19 7.56 1.41
CA THR A 306 -34.60 8.64 2.22
C THR A 306 -35.21 10.02 1.88
N GLY A 307 -35.32 10.89 2.90
CA GLY A 307 -35.69 12.31 2.73
C GLY A 307 -34.56 13.23 2.21
N HIS A 308 -33.35 12.71 2.01
CA HIS A 308 -32.24 13.44 1.38
C HIS A 308 -32.51 13.67 -0.13
N PRO A 309 -32.13 14.83 -0.69
CA PRO A 309 -32.23 15.09 -2.12
C PRO A 309 -31.41 14.11 -2.98
N ALA A 310 -31.85 13.79 -4.19
CA ALA A 310 -31.07 12.95 -5.13
C ALA A 310 -29.77 13.60 -5.65
N ARG A 311 -29.66 14.92 -5.50
CA ARG A 311 -28.56 15.77 -5.99
C ARG A 311 -28.15 16.75 -4.89
N PRO A 312 -26.86 17.11 -4.77
CA PRO A 312 -26.39 18.01 -3.72
C PRO A 312 -27.00 19.43 -3.81
N GLY A 313 -27.48 19.84 -4.98
CA GLY A 313 -28.02 21.17 -5.25
C GLY A 313 -29.10 21.67 -4.28
N GLY A 314 -30.00 20.80 -3.84
CA GLY A 314 -31.03 21.18 -2.87
C GLY A 314 -30.43 21.63 -1.53
N TYR A 315 -29.39 20.95 -1.07
CA TYR A 315 -28.67 21.32 0.14
C TYR A 315 -27.82 22.57 -0.08
N LEU A 316 -27.14 22.70 -1.21
CA LEU A 316 -26.36 23.91 -1.51
C LEU A 316 -27.23 25.17 -1.52
N ARG A 317 -28.43 25.09 -2.09
CA ARG A 317 -29.41 26.19 -2.10
C ARG A 317 -29.80 26.60 -0.68
N ASP A 318 -30.10 25.62 0.18
CA ASP A 318 -30.47 25.90 1.56
C ASP A 318 -29.29 26.55 2.32
N LEU A 319 -28.07 26.02 2.15
CA LEU A 319 -26.87 26.55 2.79
C LEU A 319 -26.53 27.96 2.30
N ALA A 320 -26.65 28.23 0.99
CA ALA A 320 -26.47 29.56 0.42
C ALA A 320 -27.48 30.57 1.01
N ALA A 321 -28.74 30.18 1.14
CA ALA A 321 -29.78 31.02 1.72
C ALA A 321 -29.60 31.29 3.23
N TRP A 322 -28.76 30.50 3.91
CA TRP A 322 -28.48 30.66 5.35
C TRP A 322 -27.17 31.37 5.65
N ALA A 323 -26.35 31.65 4.63
CA ALA A 323 -25.13 32.44 4.75
C ALA A 323 -25.48 33.91 5.02
N GLY A 324 -25.77 34.22 6.27
CA GLY A 324 -25.98 35.58 6.78
C GLY A 324 -25.03 35.90 7.94
N PRO A 325 -24.99 37.16 8.40
CA PRO A 325 -24.11 37.61 9.48
C PRO A 325 -24.35 36.89 10.81
N GLU A 326 -25.57 36.40 11.06
CA GLU A 326 -25.90 35.60 12.24
C GLU A 326 -26.62 34.29 11.86
N LEU A 327 -26.11 33.17 12.39
CA LEU A 327 -26.68 31.85 12.20
C LEU A 327 -27.49 31.44 13.42
N SER A 328 -28.82 31.48 13.31
CA SER A 328 -29.70 31.05 14.40
C SER A 328 -29.48 29.57 14.77
N ALA A 329 -29.74 29.19 16.02
CA ALA A 329 -29.53 27.81 16.50
C ALA A 329 -30.27 26.75 15.64
N ARG A 330 -31.45 27.08 15.11
CA ARG A 330 -32.19 26.21 14.18
C ARG A 330 -31.45 26.03 12.85
N ARG A 331 -30.92 27.12 12.26
CA ARG A 331 -30.15 27.06 11.02
C ARG A 331 -28.79 26.39 11.22
N ALA A 332 -28.16 26.55 12.38
CA ALA A 332 -26.93 25.84 12.73
C ALA A 332 -27.16 24.31 12.77
N ARG A 333 -28.25 23.84 13.41
CA ARG A 333 -28.63 22.42 13.38
C ARG A 333 -28.91 21.92 11.95
N GLY A 334 -29.72 22.65 11.19
CA GLY A 334 -30.03 22.29 9.80
C GLY A 334 -28.80 22.30 8.87
N THR A 335 -27.83 23.17 9.14
CA THR A 335 -26.54 23.21 8.44
C THR A 335 -25.76 21.95 8.76
N ARG A 336 -25.61 21.62 10.04
CA ARG A 336 -24.91 20.41 10.47
C ARG A 336 -25.51 19.15 9.86
N GLU A 337 -26.83 19.01 9.87
CA GLU A 337 -27.54 17.87 9.24
C GLU A 337 -27.20 17.70 7.75
N ARG A 338 -27.08 18.80 6.99
CA ARG A 338 -26.70 18.78 5.56
C ARG A 338 -25.22 18.44 5.38
N LEU A 339 -24.34 19.06 6.15
CA LEU A 339 -22.89 18.82 6.07
C LEU A 339 -22.51 17.40 6.47
N ARG A 340 -23.30 16.72 7.31
CA ARG A 340 -23.14 15.28 7.63
C ARG A 340 -23.23 14.37 6.41
N THR A 341 -23.86 14.81 5.32
CA THR A 341 -24.02 14.04 4.09
C THR A 341 -22.94 14.30 3.04
N ALA A 342 -22.02 15.24 3.31
CA ALA A 342 -21.05 15.71 2.32
C ALA A 342 -20.17 14.59 1.77
N LEU A 343 -19.64 13.72 2.63
CA LEU A 343 -18.84 12.57 2.20
C LEU A 343 -19.62 11.63 1.27
N HIS A 344 -20.90 11.42 1.54
CA HIS A 344 -21.73 10.51 0.76
C HIS A 344 -22.11 11.12 -0.58
N TYR A 345 -22.45 12.41 -0.64
CA TYR A 345 -22.61 13.10 -1.93
C TYR A 345 -21.32 13.11 -2.74
N ALA A 346 -20.15 13.31 -2.11
CA ALA A 346 -18.87 13.28 -2.81
C ALA A 346 -18.62 11.90 -3.45
N ARG A 347 -18.86 10.82 -2.70
CA ARG A 347 -18.72 9.46 -3.21
C ARG A 347 -19.71 9.10 -4.31
N GLU A 348 -20.98 9.46 -4.13
CA GLU A 348 -22.00 9.18 -5.14
C GLU A 348 -21.76 10.00 -6.41
N ALA A 349 -21.36 11.28 -6.28
CA ALA A 349 -20.98 12.10 -7.44
C ALA A 349 -19.74 11.54 -8.16
N PHE A 350 -18.71 11.14 -7.41
CA PHE A 350 -17.50 10.54 -7.98
C PHE A 350 -17.81 9.22 -8.69
N SER A 351 -18.57 8.32 -8.05
CA SER A 351 -18.99 7.05 -8.63
C SER A 351 -19.85 7.25 -9.87
N TRP A 352 -20.76 8.23 -9.85
CA TRP A 352 -21.63 8.55 -10.98
C TRP A 352 -20.84 9.11 -12.16
N ALA A 353 -19.95 10.08 -11.93
CA ALA A 353 -19.08 10.63 -12.96
C ALA A 353 -18.15 9.57 -13.55
N THR A 354 -17.60 8.68 -12.72
CA THR A 354 -16.73 7.58 -13.14
C THR A 354 -17.50 6.60 -14.03
N ARG A 355 -18.67 6.12 -13.58
CA ARG A 355 -19.53 5.21 -14.34
C ARG A 355 -19.94 5.80 -15.70
N MET A 356 -20.25 7.09 -15.70
CA MET A 356 -20.59 7.83 -16.92
C MET A 356 -19.41 7.89 -17.91
N LEU A 357 -18.17 8.00 -17.42
CA LEU A 357 -16.97 8.06 -18.26
C LEU A 357 -16.50 6.68 -18.76
N THR A 358 -16.91 5.57 -18.13
CA THR A 358 -16.63 4.18 -18.56
C THR A 358 -17.84 3.51 -19.19
N GLU A 359 -18.81 3.10 -18.37
CA GLU A 359 -19.83 2.12 -18.71
C GLU A 359 -20.79 2.66 -19.79
N ASP A 360 -21.23 3.92 -19.65
CA ASP A 360 -22.19 4.52 -20.60
C ASP A 360 -21.54 4.80 -21.98
N VAL A 361 -20.22 4.96 -22.04
CA VAL A 361 -19.44 5.19 -23.27
C VAL A 361 -19.14 3.87 -23.99
N ASP A 362 -18.84 2.82 -23.23
CA ASP A 362 -18.55 1.48 -23.75
C ASP A 362 -19.78 0.79 -24.37
N LEU A 363 -21.00 1.30 -24.13
CA LEU A 363 -22.22 0.85 -24.81
C LEU A 363 -22.29 1.23 -26.30
N GLY A 364 -21.37 2.07 -26.80
CA GLY A 364 -21.21 2.32 -28.24
C GLY A 364 -22.30 3.17 -28.89
N HIS A 365 -23.05 3.96 -28.12
CA HIS A 365 -24.08 4.87 -28.66
C HIS A 365 -23.44 6.11 -29.32
N PRO A 366 -23.58 6.34 -30.65
CA PRO A 366 -22.96 7.51 -31.30
C PRO A 366 -23.43 8.85 -30.73
N ASP A 367 -24.71 8.96 -30.35
CA ASP A 367 -25.27 10.16 -29.72
C ASP A 367 -24.66 10.44 -28.33
N ALA A 368 -24.30 9.40 -27.59
CA ALA A 368 -23.61 9.53 -26.30
C ALA A 368 -22.17 10.00 -26.50
N LEU A 369 -21.45 9.43 -27.47
CA LEU A 369 -20.09 9.86 -27.80
C LEU A 369 -20.06 11.34 -28.24
N ALA A 370 -20.96 11.73 -29.14
CA ALA A 370 -21.06 13.11 -29.61
C ALA A 370 -21.39 14.10 -28.48
N ALA A 371 -22.29 13.71 -27.56
CA ALA A 371 -22.61 14.52 -26.39
C ALA A 371 -21.42 14.65 -25.42
N LEU A 372 -20.63 13.58 -25.26
CA LEU A 372 -19.47 13.57 -24.38
C LEU A 372 -18.32 14.41 -24.94
N ASP A 373 -18.04 14.30 -26.24
CA ASP A 373 -16.99 15.08 -26.89
C ASP A 373 -17.32 16.58 -26.87
N ALA A 374 -18.59 16.92 -27.09
CA ALA A 374 -19.06 18.30 -26.92
C ALA A 374 -18.81 18.81 -25.49
N LEU A 375 -19.15 18.02 -24.46
CA LEU A 375 -18.90 18.38 -23.07
C LEU A 375 -17.41 18.52 -22.76
N ARG A 376 -16.56 17.60 -23.22
CA ARG A 376 -15.12 17.60 -22.95
C ARG A 376 -14.43 18.87 -23.45
N ALA A 377 -14.92 19.42 -24.55
CA ALA A 377 -14.41 20.67 -25.13
C ALA A 377 -14.91 21.93 -24.40
N GLU A 378 -15.91 21.85 -23.52
CA GLU A 378 -16.43 23.02 -22.80
C GLU A 378 -15.36 23.62 -21.88
N PRO A 379 -15.12 24.96 -21.94
CA PRO A 379 -14.13 25.63 -21.11
C PRO A 379 -14.62 25.77 -19.66
N MET A 380 -13.71 25.60 -18.71
CA MET A 380 -14.03 25.73 -17.27
C MET A 380 -13.93 27.18 -16.77
N THR A 381 -13.68 28.15 -17.65
CA THR A 381 -13.36 29.55 -17.29
C THR A 381 -14.42 30.21 -16.41
N ALA A 382 -15.71 30.05 -16.74
CA ALA A 382 -16.79 30.66 -15.98
C ALA A 382 -16.88 30.14 -14.54
N TRP A 383 -16.63 28.84 -14.34
CA TRP A 383 -16.56 28.23 -13.02
C TRP A 383 -15.33 28.70 -12.25
N ARG A 384 -14.15 28.65 -12.87
CA ARG A 384 -12.88 29.03 -12.25
C ARG A 384 -12.81 30.50 -11.88
N ALA A 385 -13.46 31.39 -12.63
CA ALA A 385 -13.55 32.80 -12.28
C ALA A 385 -14.32 33.06 -10.96
N GLN A 386 -15.29 32.21 -10.63
CA GLN A 386 -16.11 32.38 -9.43
C GLN A 386 -15.57 31.64 -8.21
N VAL A 387 -15.00 30.46 -8.44
CA VAL A 387 -14.68 29.48 -7.38
C VAL A 387 -13.18 29.24 -7.22
N GLY A 388 -12.38 29.53 -8.25
CA GLY A 388 -10.95 29.27 -8.27
C GLY A 388 -10.60 27.78 -8.30
N TYR A 389 -9.41 27.46 -7.80
CA TYR A 389 -8.88 26.11 -7.66
C TYR A 389 -8.78 25.73 -6.19
N PHE A 390 -9.19 24.51 -5.87
CA PHE A 390 -9.11 23.91 -4.55
C PHE A 390 -7.77 23.23 -4.31
N SER A 391 -7.19 22.64 -5.36
CA SER A 391 -5.87 22.01 -5.34
C SER A 391 -4.89 22.66 -6.34
N PRO A 392 -4.66 23.98 -6.29
CA PRO A 392 -3.87 24.69 -7.30
C PRO A 392 -2.45 24.13 -7.47
N GLN A 393 -1.87 23.59 -6.41
CA GLN A 393 -0.55 22.96 -6.41
C GLN A 393 -0.43 21.76 -7.38
N ARG A 394 -1.55 21.16 -7.80
CA ARG A 394 -1.55 20.00 -8.71
C ARG A 394 -1.55 20.38 -10.18
N LEU A 395 -1.91 21.61 -10.53
CA LEU A 395 -2.09 22.04 -11.92
C LEU A 395 -0.82 21.80 -12.76
N GLY A 396 0.34 22.18 -12.22
CA GLY A 396 1.64 22.03 -12.90
C GLY A 396 2.10 20.59 -13.11
N ALA A 397 1.46 19.61 -12.46
CA ALA A 397 1.80 18.21 -12.52
C ALA A 397 0.64 17.31 -12.98
N TRP A 398 -0.48 17.89 -13.46
CA TRP A 398 -1.66 17.14 -13.86
C TRP A 398 -1.45 16.43 -15.21
N ARG A 399 -1.48 15.09 -15.20
CA ARG A 399 -1.09 14.22 -16.33
C ARG A 399 -2.25 13.43 -16.95
N GLN A 400 -3.47 13.95 -16.86
CA GLN A 400 -4.62 13.32 -17.51
C GLN A 400 -4.48 13.44 -19.04
N GLN A 401 -4.44 12.30 -19.73
CA GLN A 401 -4.49 12.24 -21.19
C GLN A 401 -5.94 12.39 -21.68
N GLN A 402 -6.13 13.05 -22.83
CA GLN A 402 -7.42 13.17 -23.50
C GLN A 402 -7.48 12.31 -24.77
N PHE A 403 -8.68 12.10 -25.31
CA PHE A 403 -8.91 11.27 -26.52
C PHE A 403 -8.47 11.94 -27.83
N ASP A 404 -8.45 13.27 -27.90
CA ASP A 404 -8.26 14.04 -29.12
C ASP A 404 -6.78 14.35 -29.42
N GLU A 405 -5.86 13.50 -28.96
CA GLU A 405 -4.39 13.69 -29.02
C GLU A 405 -3.89 15.01 -28.40
N ARG A 406 -4.76 15.73 -27.67
CA ARG A 406 -4.42 17.00 -27.05
C ARG A 406 -3.36 16.82 -25.97
N ALA A 407 -2.41 17.76 -25.95
CA ALA A 407 -1.42 17.85 -24.89
C ALA A 407 -2.08 17.95 -23.51
N MET A 408 -1.43 17.36 -22.51
CA MET A 408 -1.95 17.33 -21.13
C MET A 408 -2.12 18.75 -20.58
N LEU A 409 -3.04 18.97 -19.63
CA LEU A 409 -3.26 20.29 -19.02
C LEU A 409 -1.94 20.93 -18.54
N ALA A 410 -1.10 20.16 -17.84
CA ALA A 410 0.20 20.66 -17.36
C ALA A 410 1.17 21.08 -18.48
N GLU A 411 1.07 20.49 -19.68
CA GLU A 411 1.86 20.89 -20.84
C GLU A 411 1.32 22.17 -21.47
N ARG A 412 0.00 22.26 -21.62
CA ARG A 412 -0.67 23.45 -22.17
C ARG A 412 -0.44 24.68 -21.28
N LEU A 413 -0.53 24.52 -19.96
CA LEU A 413 -0.21 25.59 -19.00
C LEU A 413 1.25 26.03 -19.06
N ARG A 414 2.19 25.12 -19.35
CA ARG A 414 3.61 25.46 -19.54
C ARG A 414 3.87 26.16 -20.87
N ALA A 415 3.13 25.80 -21.92
CA ALA A 415 3.24 26.42 -23.23
C ALA A 415 2.61 27.82 -23.28
N GLU A 416 1.61 28.07 -22.44
CA GLU A 416 0.85 29.34 -22.39
C GLU A 416 0.93 30.00 -21.00
N PRO A 417 2.12 30.37 -20.48
CA PRO A 417 2.29 30.85 -19.10
C PRO A 417 1.59 32.19 -18.82
N GLU A 418 1.33 33.00 -19.85
CA GLU A 418 0.66 34.30 -19.74
C GLU A 418 -0.87 34.18 -19.62
N ARG A 419 -1.44 33.01 -19.91
CA ARG A 419 -2.89 32.79 -19.78
C ARG A 419 -3.24 32.27 -18.39
N ALA A 420 -4.33 32.79 -17.83
CA ALA A 420 -4.83 32.29 -16.56
C ALA A 420 -5.23 30.81 -16.70
N PRO A 421 -4.91 29.92 -15.74
CA PRO A 421 -5.15 28.49 -15.89
C PRO A 421 -6.60 28.10 -16.24
N GLY A 422 -7.58 28.85 -15.70
CA GLY A 422 -9.00 28.64 -16.00
C GLY A 422 -9.40 28.96 -17.45
N GLN A 423 -8.59 29.70 -18.19
CA GLN A 423 -8.78 29.95 -19.63
C GLN A 423 -8.23 28.80 -20.51
N VAL A 424 -7.40 27.93 -19.93
CA VAL A 424 -6.77 26.80 -20.63
C VAL A 424 -7.50 25.49 -20.28
N GLU A 425 -7.94 25.33 -19.04
CA GLU A 425 -8.67 24.15 -18.56
C GLU A 425 -10.02 23.96 -19.29
N VAL A 426 -10.27 22.73 -19.72
CA VAL A 426 -11.55 22.26 -20.25
C VAL A 426 -12.09 21.13 -19.39
N VAL A 427 -13.38 20.82 -19.49
CA VAL A 427 -14.01 19.73 -18.72
C VAL A 427 -13.28 18.38 -18.93
N GLY A 428 -12.81 18.13 -20.15
CA GLY A 428 -12.09 16.91 -20.53
C GLY A 428 -10.76 16.70 -19.82
N ASP A 429 -10.21 17.72 -19.14
CA ASP A 429 -9.00 17.57 -18.34
C ASP A 429 -9.25 16.77 -17.05
N LEU A 430 -10.51 16.62 -16.64
CA LEU A 430 -10.94 15.90 -15.43
C LEU A 430 -10.30 16.43 -14.14
N PHE A 431 -9.73 17.64 -14.15
CA PHE A 431 -9.11 18.23 -12.95
C PHE A 431 -10.15 18.44 -11.83
N TRP A 432 -11.37 18.84 -12.20
CA TRP A 432 -12.52 18.92 -11.30
C TRP A 432 -12.84 17.58 -10.59
N LEU A 433 -12.58 16.43 -11.23
CA LEU A 433 -12.77 15.12 -10.63
C LEU A 433 -11.64 14.78 -9.63
N GLY A 434 -10.42 15.25 -9.91
CA GLY A 434 -9.30 15.21 -8.97
C GLY A 434 -9.56 16.04 -7.72
N GLU A 435 -10.16 17.22 -7.87
CA GLU A 435 -10.55 18.06 -6.73
C GLU A 435 -11.67 17.43 -5.88
N LEU A 436 -12.65 16.78 -6.53
CA LEU A 436 -13.66 15.99 -5.84
C LEU A 436 -13.04 14.85 -5.03
N ALA A 437 -12.07 14.14 -5.62
CA ALA A 437 -11.33 13.09 -4.92
C ALA A 437 -10.56 13.63 -3.71
N ASP A 438 -9.92 14.80 -3.84
CA ASP A 438 -9.16 15.42 -2.75
C ASP A 438 -10.05 15.77 -1.56
N VAL A 439 -11.22 16.38 -1.80
CA VAL A 439 -12.14 16.68 -0.70
C VAL A 439 -12.76 15.43 -0.09
N GLU A 440 -12.98 14.36 -0.88
CA GLU A 440 -13.37 13.05 -0.34
C GLU A 440 -12.26 12.51 0.59
N ALA A 441 -11.01 12.57 0.15
CA ALA A 441 -9.85 12.13 0.93
C ALA A 441 -9.72 12.94 2.24
N GLN A 442 -9.93 14.25 2.19
CA GLN A 442 -9.95 15.14 3.36
C GLN A 442 -11.05 14.78 4.36
N LEU A 443 -12.27 14.55 3.90
CA LEU A 443 -13.35 14.07 4.76
C LEU A 443 -13.07 12.70 5.38
N MET A 444 -12.22 11.89 4.73
CA MET A 444 -11.74 10.60 5.21
C MET A 444 -10.47 10.69 6.06
N GLY A 445 -9.94 11.89 6.30
CA GLY A 445 -8.78 12.11 7.17
C GLY A 445 -7.41 12.11 6.48
N ARG A 446 -7.36 12.18 5.14
CA ARG A 446 -6.12 12.37 4.37
C ARG A 446 -6.00 13.81 3.88
N PRO A 447 -4.78 14.38 3.76
CA PRO A 447 -4.63 15.72 3.21
C PRO A 447 -5.08 15.80 1.74
N GLU A 448 -4.85 14.74 0.96
CA GLU A 448 -5.18 14.67 -0.47
C GLU A 448 -5.39 13.21 -0.93
N ALA A 449 -6.03 13.04 -2.09
CA ALA A 449 -6.24 11.74 -2.71
C ALA A 449 -4.99 11.27 -3.46
N GLY A 450 -4.70 9.97 -3.43
CA GLY A 450 -3.74 9.39 -4.37
C GLY A 450 -4.40 9.24 -5.74
N ILE A 451 -3.94 10.00 -6.72
CA ILE A 451 -4.51 10.01 -8.08
C ILE A 451 -3.70 9.11 -9.02
N GLU A 452 -4.41 8.25 -9.76
CA GLU A 452 -3.87 7.45 -10.85
C GLU A 452 -4.59 7.82 -12.15
N HIS A 453 -3.83 8.20 -13.18
CA HIS A 453 -4.36 8.65 -14.47
C HIS A 453 -4.53 7.48 -15.41
N TRP A 454 -5.75 7.32 -15.94
CA TRP A 454 -6.11 6.32 -16.94
C TRP A 454 -6.59 7.04 -18.20
N HIS A 455 -6.59 6.37 -19.35
CA HIS A 455 -6.84 7.03 -20.66
C HIS A 455 -8.13 7.87 -20.72
N HIS A 456 -9.18 7.50 -20.00
CA HIS A 456 -10.48 8.20 -20.02
C HIS A 456 -11.02 8.57 -18.63
N MET A 457 -10.23 8.33 -17.58
CA MET A 457 -10.68 8.56 -16.21
C MET A 457 -9.55 8.72 -15.22
N VAL A 458 -9.94 9.10 -14.01
CA VAL A 458 -9.06 9.24 -12.87
C VAL A 458 -9.49 8.22 -11.83
N LEU A 459 -8.56 7.34 -11.40
CA LEU A 459 -8.78 6.50 -10.24
C LEU A 459 -8.27 7.22 -8.99
N ALA A 460 -9.11 7.30 -7.97
CA ALA A 460 -8.80 7.98 -6.73
C ALA A 460 -8.66 7.01 -5.55
N ARG A 461 -7.54 7.11 -4.83
CA ARG A 461 -7.31 6.46 -3.54
C ARG A 461 -7.55 7.47 -2.42
N THR A 462 -8.77 7.47 -1.90
CA THR A 462 -9.24 8.44 -0.89
C THR A 462 -9.19 7.93 0.54
N ARG A 463 -9.12 6.60 0.74
CA ARG A 463 -9.09 5.99 2.08
C ARG A 463 -7.71 6.15 2.73
N PRO A 464 -7.63 6.55 4.01
CA PRO A 464 -6.38 6.54 4.76
C PRO A 464 -5.90 5.10 4.97
N GLU A 465 -4.59 4.92 4.94
CA GLU A 465 -3.98 3.72 5.52
C GLU A 465 -4.08 3.80 7.04
N PRO A 466 -4.15 2.68 7.78
CA PRO A 466 -4.10 2.70 9.24
C PRO A 466 -2.81 3.38 9.69
N VAL A 467 -2.91 4.59 10.24
CA VAL A 467 -1.75 5.32 10.77
C VAL A 467 -1.52 4.86 12.21
N GLU A 468 -0.30 4.41 12.50
CA GLU A 468 0.09 4.09 13.87
C GLU A 468 0.02 5.33 14.77
N ALA A 469 -0.45 5.17 16.00
CA ALA A 469 -0.52 6.29 16.95
C ALA A 469 0.90 6.76 17.32
N VAL A 470 1.28 7.93 16.81
CA VAL A 470 2.61 8.52 17.03
C VAL A 470 2.67 9.17 18.41
N SER A 471 3.70 8.89 19.19
CA SER A 471 4.00 9.57 20.47
C SER A 471 5.50 9.78 20.61
N VAL A 472 5.92 10.64 21.54
CA VAL A 472 7.33 10.82 21.89
C VAL A 472 7.98 9.48 22.24
N ALA A 473 7.33 8.66 23.08
CA ALA A 473 7.82 7.35 23.47
C ALA A 473 7.99 6.41 22.26
N HIS A 474 6.99 6.37 21.36
CA HIS A 474 7.03 5.53 20.17
C HIS A 474 8.16 5.94 19.22
N VAL A 475 8.29 7.24 18.94
CA VAL A 475 9.31 7.76 18.03
C VAL A 475 10.71 7.56 18.61
N ALA A 476 10.91 7.84 19.90
CA ALA A 476 12.18 7.63 20.58
C ALA A 476 12.61 6.15 20.52
N ALA A 477 11.71 5.24 20.85
CA ALA A 477 12.00 3.81 20.79
C ALA A 477 12.36 3.33 19.38
N ARG A 478 11.54 3.69 18.38
CA ARG A 478 11.80 3.32 16.99
C ARG A 478 13.18 3.78 16.53
N THR A 479 13.57 5.02 16.85
CA THR A 479 14.92 5.51 16.52
C THR A 479 16.03 4.81 17.29
N ALA A 480 15.80 4.49 18.57
CA ALA A 480 16.80 3.81 19.39
C ALA A 480 17.11 2.42 18.84
N GLN A 481 16.12 1.69 18.35
CA GLN A 481 16.37 0.37 17.79
C GLN A 481 17.02 0.39 16.43
N LEU A 482 16.76 1.41 15.61
CA LEU A 482 17.53 1.57 14.37
C LEU A 482 19.02 1.64 14.70
N VAL A 483 19.40 2.34 15.78
CA VAL A 483 20.78 2.36 16.28
C VAL A 483 21.22 0.98 16.78
N GLU A 484 20.37 0.26 17.51
CA GLU A 484 20.70 -1.10 18.00
C GLU A 484 20.96 -2.11 16.88
N VAL A 485 20.20 -2.05 15.79
CA VAL A 485 20.43 -2.93 14.63
C VAL A 485 21.61 -2.48 13.77
N GLY A 486 22.41 -1.52 14.24
CA GLY A 486 23.68 -1.12 13.64
C GLY A 486 23.63 0.16 12.82
N ALA A 487 22.53 0.93 12.85
CA ALA A 487 22.53 2.24 12.20
C ALA A 487 23.41 3.23 12.96
N ILE A 488 24.28 3.93 12.23
CA ILE A 488 25.15 4.94 12.80
C ILE A 488 24.40 6.26 12.92
N VAL A 489 24.39 6.84 14.13
CA VAL A 489 23.82 8.17 14.35
C VAL A 489 24.61 9.21 13.55
N PRO A 490 23.97 9.99 12.66
CA PRO A 490 24.66 11.03 11.89
C PRO A 490 25.25 12.10 12.83
N ALA A 491 26.42 12.64 12.48
CA ALA A 491 27.13 13.58 13.33
C ALA A 491 26.39 14.93 13.52
N LYS A 492 25.62 15.37 12.52
CA LYS A 492 24.98 16.71 12.50
C LYS A 492 23.58 16.72 11.86
N PRO A 493 22.60 15.92 12.33
CA PRO A 493 21.22 16.05 11.87
C PRO A 493 20.66 17.42 12.27
N ARG A 494 19.92 18.08 11.37
CA ARG A 494 19.28 19.37 11.66
C ARG A 494 17.92 19.20 12.30
N THR A 495 17.21 18.13 11.94
CA THR A 495 15.85 17.82 12.42
C THR A 495 15.74 16.36 12.85
N TRP A 496 14.68 16.06 13.61
CA TRP A 496 14.38 14.68 13.99
C TRP A 496 14.04 13.82 12.76
N ALA A 497 13.29 14.36 11.80
CA ALA A 497 12.99 13.69 10.54
C ALA A 497 14.26 13.32 9.75
N GLU A 498 15.24 14.23 9.65
CA GLU A 498 16.55 13.94 9.02
C GLU A 498 17.31 12.82 9.75
N LEU A 499 17.31 12.86 11.09
CA LEU A 499 17.90 11.83 11.93
C LEU A 499 17.23 10.47 11.69
N ALA A 500 15.91 10.40 11.74
CA ALA A 500 15.15 9.18 11.53
C ALA A 500 15.34 8.60 10.12
N ALA A 501 15.36 9.45 9.09
CA ALA A 501 15.60 9.03 7.70
C ALA A 501 17.03 8.46 7.54
N ALA A 502 18.04 9.13 8.10
CA ALA A 502 19.42 8.65 8.07
C ALA A 502 19.59 7.32 8.81
N LEU A 503 18.98 7.18 9.98
CA LEU A 503 18.99 5.93 10.75
C LEU A 503 18.27 4.80 10.01
N THR A 504 17.13 5.08 9.35
CA THR A 504 16.40 4.08 8.55
C THR A 504 17.24 3.59 7.38
N ALA A 505 17.92 4.50 6.67
CA ALA A 505 18.84 4.13 5.59
C ALA A 505 20.05 3.32 6.11
N GLY A 506 20.61 3.70 7.26
CA GLY A 506 21.71 2.98 7.91
C GLY A 506 21.32 1.58 8.38
N ALA A 507 20.13 1.43 8.98
CA ALA A 507 19.61 0.15 9.42
C ALA A 507 19.36 -0.81 8.25
N ALA A 508 18.79 -0.34 7.14
CA ALA A 508 18.61 -1.16 5.94
C ALA A 508 19.95 -1.70 5.39
N ALA A 509 21.03 -0.92 5.50
CA ALA A 509 22.37 -1.34 5.12
C ALA A 509 23.01 -2.33 6.12
N ALA A 510 22.66 -2.23 7.41
CA ALA A 510 23.11 -3.14 8.46
C ALA A 510 22.32 -4.47 8.46
N GLU A 511 21.00 -4.44 8.26
CA GLU A 511 20.14 -5.62 8.12
C GLU A 511 20.52 -6.49 6.92
N ALA A 512 21.09 -5.91 5.87
CA ALA A 512 21.66 -6.65 4.75
C ALA A 512 22.85 -7.56 5.16
N ARG A 513 23.35 -7.44 6.40
CA ARG A 513 24.50 -8.16 6.96
C ARG A 513 24.15 -9.14 8.09
N VAL A 514 22.91 -9.17 8.60
CA VAL A 514 22.56 -9.95 9.81
C VAL A 514 21.87 -11.29 9.48
N GLU A 515 22.35 -12.33 10.16
CA GLU A 515 21.95 -13.74 10.06
C GLU A 515 20.52 -14.04 10.58
N THR A 516 19.98 -15.20 10.18
CA THR A 516 18.72 -15.78 10.69
C THR A 516 18.88 -16.35 12.10
N PHE A 517 17.89 -16.16 12.98
CA PHE A 517 17.90 -16.75 14.33
C PHE A 517 17.73 -18.28 14.28
N ALA A 518 18.45 -18.99 15.16
CA ALA A 518 18.39 -20.44 15.31
C ALA A 518 17.15 -20.86 16.14
N VAL A 519 15.97 -20.80 15.51
CA VAL A 519 14.69 -21.15 16.16
C VAL A 519 14.36 -22.64 15.95
N PRO A 520 14.11 -23.46 16.99
CA PRO A 520 13.73 -24.87 16.82
C PRO A 520 12.40 -25.08 16.07
N ASP A 521 12.25 -26.24 15.44
CA ASP A 521 11.08 -26.55 14.59
C ASP A 521 9.72 -26.56 15.32
N PRO A 522 9.60 -27.01 16.58
CA PRO A 522 8.38 -26.83 17.37
C PRO A 522 7.98 -25.36 17.51
N MET A 523 8.93 -24.46 17.79
CA MET A 523 8.69 -23.01 17.86
C MET A 523 8.37 -22.42 16.49
N ARG A 524 9.07 -22.84 15.44
CA ARG A 524 8.76 -22.44 14.05
C ARG A 524 7.38 -22.85 13.57
N ARG A 525 6.77 -23.90 14.14
CA ARG A 525 5.39 -24.36 13.85
C ARG A 525 4.35 -23.60 14.66
N ALA A 526 4.73 -23.06 15.81
CA ALA A 526 3.83 -22.26 16.65
C ALA A 526 3.60 -20.84 16.09
N ASP A 527 4.48 -20.37 15.20
CA ASP A 527 4.35 -19.09 14.50
C ASP A 527 3.01 -18.95 13.74
N GLY A 528 2.24 -17.92 14.08
CA GLY A 528 0.92 -17.59 13.52
C GLY A 528 -0.27 -18.33 14.14
N LEU A 529 -0.04 -19.26 15.07
CA LEU A 529 -1.10 -20.01 15.75
C LEU A 529 -1.80 -19.15 16.82
N PRO A 530 -3.09 -19.39 17.09
CA PRO A 530 -3.78 -18.74 18.20
C PRO A 530 -3.15 -19.16 19.53
N LEU A 531 -2.99 -18.20 20.44
CA LEU A 531 -2.59 -18.44 21.82
C LEU A 531 -3.80 -19.04 22.57
N PRO A 532 -3.71 -20.28 23.09
CA PRO A 532 -4.84 -20.95 23.72
C PRO A 532 -5.51 -20.11 24.81
N GLY A 533 -6.85 -20.10 24.82
CA GLY A 533 -7.63 -19.32 25.78
C GLY A 533 -7.74 -17.82 25.49
N THR A 534 -7.26 -17.34 24.34
CA THR A 534 -7.32 -15.93 23.93
C THR A 534 -7.64 -15.77 22.45
N ASP A 535 -8.05 -14.57 22.02
CA ASP A 535 -8.18 -14.21 20.59
C ASP A 535 -6.85 -13.77 19.96
N ALA A 536 -5.75 -13.88 20.71
CA ALA A 536 -4.43 -13.45 20.28
C ALA A 536 -3.70 -14.55 19.51
N ARG A 537 -2.65 -14.17 18.78
CA ARG A 537 -1.79 -15.10 18.01
C ARG A 537 -0.33 -14.94 18.40
N VAL A 538 0.38 -16.06 18.46
CA VAL A 538 1.83 -16.07 18.66
C VAL A 538 2.53 -15.78 17.34
N GLU A 539 3.54 -14.93 17.37
CA GLU A 539 4.48 -14.65 16.28
C GLU A 539 5.89 -14.96 16.81
N VAL A 540 6.72 -15.68 16.04
CA VAL A 540 8.08 -16.07 16.46
C VAL A 540 9.11 -15.33 15.61
N ALA A 541 10.12 -14.74 16.26
CA ALA A 541 11.13 -13.95 15.57
C ALA A 541 12.06 -14.90 14.82
N LEU A 542 12.05 -14.84 13.49
CA LEU A 542 12.94 -15.67 12.66
C LEU A 542 14.17 -14.91 12.18
N ARG A 543 14.15 -13.57 12.27
CA ARG A 543 15.14 -12.65 11.70
C ARG A 543 15.19 -11.37 12.53
N SER A 544 16.33 -10.70 12.52
CA SER A 544 16.56 -9.41 13.19
C SER A 544 15.60 -8.30 12.75
N GLY A 545 15.28 -8.18 11.47
CA GLY A 545 14.36 -7.13 10.98
C GLY A 545 12.92 -7.27 11.51
N THR A 546 12.43 -8.51 11.71
CA THR A 546 11.12 -8.75 12.36
C THR A 546 11.18 -8.29 13.81
N LEU A 547 12.24 -8.64 14.52
CA LEU A 547 12.47 -8.24 15.90
C LEU A 547 12.61 -6.73 16.05
N ALA A 548 13.28 -6.04 15.12
CA ALA A 548 13.40 -4.59 15.10
C ALA A 548 12.05 -3.89 14.92
N GLY A 549 11.21 -4.40 14.01
CA GLY A 549 9.84 -3.92 13.84
C GLY A 549 8.97 -4.11 15.08
N TRP A 550 9.09 -5.27 15.74
CA TRP A 550 8.40 -5.53 17.00
C TRP A 550 8.89 -4.61 18.11
N ALA A 551 10.20 -4.48 18.27
CA ALA A 551 10.80 -3.61 19.25
C ALA A 551 10.29 -2.17 19.02
N GLY A 552 10.18 -1.69 17.78
CA GLY A 552 9.79 -0.30 17.47
C GLY A 552 8.38 0.01 17.88
N TYR A 553 7.50 -0.92 17.55
CA TYR A 553 6.13 -0.89 18.01
C TYR A 553 6.04 -0.99 19.55
N MET A 554 6.74 -1.97 20.13
CA MET A 554 6.69 -2.32 21.55
C MET A 554 7.41 -1.34 22.44
N GLY A 555 8.32 -0.52 21.93
CA GLY A 555 9.07 0.41 22.76
C GLY A 555 10.02 -0.20 23.80
N ASN A 556 10.45 -1.45 23.61
CA ASN A 556 11.31 -2.16 24.57
C ASN A 556 12.64 -2.64 23.97
N CYS A 557 13.49 -3.23 24.81
CA CYS A 557 14.89 -3.57 24.50
C CYS A 557 15.06 -4.98 23.91
N ILE A 558 13.99 -5.61 23.42
CA ILE A 558 14.06 -7.01 22.95
C ILE A 558 14.99 -7.20 21.74
N ALA A 559 15.36 -6.11 21.05
CA ALA A 559 16.27 -6.12 19.89
C ALA A 559 17.73 -5.75 20.26
N THR A 560 18.11 -5.70 21.54
CA THR A 560 19.51 -5.50 21.95
C THR A 560 20.40 -6.68 21.55
N GLU A 561 21.71 -6.41 21.39
CA GLU A 561 22.78 -7.40 21.19
C GLU A 561 22.64 -8.63 22.11
N TYR A 562 22.33 -8.44 23.39
CA TYR A 562 22.09 -9.54 24.34
C TYR A 562 21.06 -10.59 23.87
N TYR A 563 19.88 -10.16 23.37
CA TYR A 563 18.86 -11.11 22.90
C TYR A 563 19.18 -11.62 21.50
N VAL A 564 19.75 -10.76 20.64
CA VAL A 564 20.10 -11.09 19.27
C VAL A 564 21.16 -12.19 19.25
N ASP A 565 22.24 -12.03 20.00
CA ASP A 565 23.35 -12.98 20.04
C ASP A 565 22.91 -14.33 20.59
N ARG A 566 22.12 -14.32 21.68
CA ARG A 566 21.58 -15.56 22.27
C ARG A 566 20.55 -16.24 21.37
N ALA A 567 19.78 -15.48 20.59
CA ALA A 567 18.85 -16.04 19.61
C ALA A 567 19.54 -16.54 18.33
N VAL A 568 20.67 -15.93 17.93
CA VAL A 568 21.55 -16.45 16.87
C VAL A 568 22.21 -17.76 17.33
N ALA A 569 22.68 -17.82 18.58
CA ALA A 569 23.25 -19.02 19.19
C ALA A 569 22.22 -20.13 19.50
N GLY A 570 20.91 -19.87 19.32
CA GLY A 570 19.84 -20.83 19.57
C GLY A 570 19.50 -21.06 21.05
N GLU A 571 20.11 -20.29 21.95
CA GLU A 571 19.87 -20.37 23.40
C GLU A 571 18.52 -19.80 23.81
N LEU A 572 17.94 -18.95 22.96
CA LEU A 572 16.76 -18.15 23.28
C LEU A 572 15.85 -18.05 22.05
N VAL A 573 14.54 -18.20 22.26
CA VAL A 573 13.51 -17.94 21.25
C VAL A 573 12.73 -16.69 21.63
N LEU A 574 12.65 -15.73 20.70
CA LEU A 574 11.95 -14.47 20.90
C LEU A 574 10.56 -14.54 20.27
N VAL A 575 9.53 -14.18 21.04
CA VAL A 575 8.13 -14.25 20.60
C VAL A 575 7.38 -12.95 20.85
N ALA A 576 6.40 -12.66 20.00
CA ALA A 576 5.42 -11.60 20.18
C ALA A 576 4.01 -12.22 20.18
N VAL A 577 3.08 -11.61 20.89
CA VAL A 577 1.67 -12.01 20.90
C VAL A 577 0.84 -10.87 20.35
N ARG A 578 0.11 -11.10 19.25
CA ARG A 578 -0.73 -10.10 18.59
C ARG A 578 -2.20 -10.28 18.91
N GLY A 579 -2.87 -9.18 19.24
CA GLY A 579 -4.32 -9.13 19.38
C GLY A 579 -5.07 -9.23 18.05
N PRO A 580 -6.40 -9.31 18.09
CA PRO A 580 -7.26 -9.37 16.90
C PRO A 580 -7.21 -8.10 16.03
N ASP A 581 -6.79 -6.98 16.61
CA ASP A 581 -6.52 -5.70 15.94
C ASP A 581 -5.17 -5.69 15.19
N GLY A 582 -4.41 -6.79 15.26
CA GLY A 582 -3.09 -6.94 14.64
C GLY A 582 -1.95 -6.29 15.42
N GLN A 583 -2.22 -5.69 16.57
CA GLN A 583 -1.24 -5.01 17.40
C GLN A 583 -0.54 -5.99 18.36
N ILE A 584 0.76 -5.79 18.62
CA ILE A 584 1.45 -6.62 19.62
C ILE A 584 0.96 -6.20 21.01
N GLN A 585 0.54 -7.18 21.81
CA GLN A 585 0.11 -6.98 23.20
C GLN A 585 1.28 -7.19 24.16
N VAL A 586 2.06 -8.25 23.93
CA VAL A 586 3.27 -8.58 24.71
C VAL A 586 4.35 -9.17 23.80
N ASN A 587 5.60 -9.07 24.23
CA ASN A 587 6.70 -9.88 23.70
C ASN A 587 7.45 -10.56 24.85
N ALA A 588 8.10 -11.67 24.54
CA ALA A 588 8.76 -12.52 25.54
C ALA A 588 10.03 -13.18 25.00
N SER A 589 10.98 -13.43 25.90
CA SER A 589 12.10 -14.34 25.68
C SER A 589 11.81 -15.71 26.30
N LEU A 590 12.05 -16.76 25.54
CA LEU A 590 11.83 -18.14 25.94
C LEU A 590 13.16 -18.89 25.94
N GLN A 591 13.41 -19.64 27.00
CA GLN A 591 14.57 -20.52 27.14
C GLN A 591 14.10 -21.98 27.22
N PRO A 592 14.81 -22.95 26.59
CA PRO A 592 14.47 -24.36 26.75
C PRO A 592 14.58 -24.78 28.22
N ALA A 593 13.63 -25.58 28.71
CA ALA A 593 13.57 -26.06 30.09
C ALA A 593 12.87 -27.43 30.20
N GLY A 594 13.65 -28.51 30.26
CA GLY A 594 13.13 -29.88 30.33
C GLY A 594 12.33 -30.23 29.08
N THR A 595 11.06 -30.62 29.25
CA THR A 595 10.17 -31.02 28.14
C THR A 595 9.47 -29.85 27.44
N GLY A 596 9.64 -28.61 27.91
CA GLY A 596 8.98 -27.42 27.39
C GLY A 596 9.82 -26.16 27.48
N TRP A 597 9.19 -24.98 27.35
CA TRP A 597 9.90 -23.70 27.37
C TRP A 597 9.55 -22.87 28.60
N ARG A 598 10.57 -22.21 29.16
CA ARG A 598 10.43 -21.27 30.27
C ARG A 598 10.47 -19.84 29.72
N VAL A 599 9.45 -19.05 30.07
CA VAL A 599 9.45 -17.60 29.85
C VAL A 599 10.47 -16.97 30.81
N GLU A 600 11.57 -16.45 30.26
CA GLU A 600 12.61 -15.74 31.01
C GLU A 600 12.15 -14.30 31.29
N GLU A 601 11.68 -13.61 30.25
CA GLU A 601 11.13 -12.26 30.36
C GLU A 601 9.87 -12.11 29.51
N ILE A 602 8.92 -11.30 29.97
CA ILE A 602 7.72 -10.92 29.23
C ILE A 602 7.36 -9.47 29.54
N GLN A 603 7.15 -8.65 28.51
CA GLN A 603 6.89 -7.22 28.64
C GLN A 603 5.72 -6.81 27.75
N ALA A 604 4.90 -5.87 28.24
CA ALA A 604 3.96 -5.14 27.39
C ALA A 604 4.63 -3.90 26.78
N ARG A 605 3.85 -3.10 26.06
CA ARG A 605 4.35 -1.91 25.36
C ARG A 605 5.02 -0.93 26.34
N PHE A 606 6.20 -0.44 25.97
CA PHE A 606 7.10 0.45 26.70
C PHE A 606 7.59 -0.10 28.04
N ASN A 607 7.80 -1.43 28.14
CA ASN A 607 8.13 -2.13 29.38
C ASN A 607 7.07 -1.96 30.48
N ALA A 608 5.81 -1.78 30.09
CA ALA A 608 4.71 -1.83 31.06
C ALA A 608 4.51 -3.27 31.54
N ASP A 609 4.01 -3.41 32.77
CA ASP A 609 3.63 -4.72 33.32
C ASP A 609 2.48 -5.29 32.46
N PRO A 610 2.64 -6.50 31.89
CA PRO A 610 1.62 -7.13 31.06
C PRO A 610 0.40 -7.60 31.86
N ASP A 611 -0.74 -7.72 31.20
CA ASP A 611 -1.96 -8.31 31.79
C ASP A 611 -1.64 -9.69 32.40
N PRO A 612 -1.90 -9.92 33.71
CA PRO A 612 -1.65 -11.20 34.36
C PRO A 612 -2.32 -12.40 33.68
N ALA A 613 -3.48 -12.22 33.05
CA ALA A 613 -4.14 -13.28 32.29
C ALA A 613 -3.34 -13.66 31.04
N MET A 614 -2.83 -12.66 30.31
CA MET A 614 -1.94 -12.84 29.16
C MET A 614 -0.64 -13.53 29.57
N VAL A 615 -0.04 -13.12 30.70
CA VAL A 615 1.19 -13.76 31.23
C VAL A 615 0.98 -15.23 31.53
N ARG A 616 -0.15 -15.59 32.16
CA ARG A 616 -0.50 -16.99 32.44
C ARG A 616 -0.67 -17.78 31.15
N ALA A 617 -1.44 -17.26 30.19
CA ALA A 617 -1.67 -17.90 28.90
C ALA A 617 -0.35 -18.17 28.15
N VAL A 618 0.55 -17.18 28.09
CA VAL A 618 1.87 -17.33 27.43
C VAL A 618 2.74 -18.35 28.17
N ARG A 619 2.76 -18.37 29.50
CA ARG A 619 3.54 -19.33 30.29
C ARG A 619 3.02 -20.76 30.14
N GLU A 620 1.70 -20.95 30.15
CA GLU A 620 1.07 -22.26 29.95
C GLU A 620 1.32 -22.78 28.54
N TRP A 621 1.15 -21.93 27.52
CA TRP A 621 1.48 -22.26 26.14
C TRP A 621 2.95 -22.62 25.96
N ALA A 622 3.88 -21.81 26.47
CA ALA A 622 5.32 -22.06 26.32
C ALA A 622 5.75 -23.41 26.92
N ARG A 623 5.17 -23.79 28.08
CA ARG A 623 5.40 -25.11 28.71
C ARG A 623 4.86 -26.27 27.88
N ALA A 624 3.77 -26.07 27.13
CA ALA A 624 3.14 -27.10 26.32
C ALA A 624 3.83 -27.33 24.96
N VAL A 625 4.65 -26.39 24.49
CA VAL A 625 5.45 -26.57 23.26
C VAL A 625 6.63 -27.49 23.56
N ALA A 626 6.73 -28.62 22.87
CA ALA A 626 7.82 -29.58 23.07
C ALA A 626 9.20 -28.97 22.72
N VAL A 627 10.22 -29.31 23.51
CA VAL A 627 11.65 -29.13 23.17
C VAL A 627 12.12 -30.39 22.44
N GLN A 628 12.90 -30.26 21.35
CA GLN A 628 13.61 -31.41 20.78
C GLN A 628 14.90 -31.63 21.57
N ASP A 629 15.17 -32.87 21.99
CA ASP A 629 16.49 -33.26 22.50
C ASP A 629 17.48 -33.29 21.33
N GLU A 630 18.55 -32.48 21.41
CA GLU A 630 19.72 -32.64 20.54
C GLU A 630 20.74 -33.56 21.24
N GLU A 631 21.01 -34.73 20.65
CA GLU A 631 22.26 -35.46 20.92
C GLU A 631 23.44 -34.67 20.33
N PRO A 632 24.60 -34.60 21.01
CA PRO A 632 25.74 -33.85 20.49
C PRO A 632 26.32 -34.57 19.27
N ALA A 633 26.32 -33.90 18.12
CA ALA A 633 26.90 -34.44 16.89
C ALA A 633 28.44 -34.36 16.92
N GLU A 634 29.09 -35.52 16.77
CA GLU A 634 30.52 -35.66 16.42
C GLU A 634 30.84 -34.96 15.08
N ASP A 635 32.09 -34.52 14.98
CA ASP A 635 32.73 -33.80 13.87
C ASP A 635 32.23 -34.21 12.48
N ALA A 636 31.31 -33.41 11.92
CA ALA A 636 30.93 -33.46 10.52
C ALA A 636 31.40 -32.18 9.83
N GLU A 637 32.26 -32.33 8.81
CA GLU A 637 32.73 -31.26 7.94
C GLU A 637 31.59 -30.35 7.44
N PRO A 638 31.84 -29.04 7.26
CA PRO A 638 30.80 -28.06 6.94
C PRO A 638 30.17 -28.36 5.58
N GLN A 639 28.96 -28.92 5.60
CA GLN A 639 28.15 -29.04 4.40
C GLN A 639 27.68 -27.65 3.94
N PRO A 640 27.67 -27.35 2.62
CA PRO A 640 27.12 -26.10 2.12
C PRO A 640 25.62 -26.03 2.46
N VAL A 641 25.28 -25.08 3.33
CA VAL A 641 23.93 -24.82 3.84
C VAL A 641 22.94 -24.71 2.68
N ARG A 642 21.99 -25.64 2.61
CA ARG A 642 20.91 -25.62 1.63
C ARG A 642 19.89 -24.55 2.00
N TRP A 643 19.67 -23.62 1.08
CA TRP A 643 18.83 -22.44 1.28
C TRP A 643 17.35 -22.80 1.46
N SER A 644 16.87 -22.71 2.70
CA SER A 644 15.46 -22.78 3.05
C SER A 644 14.77 -21.43 2.75
N ARG A 645 14.28 -21.27 1.52
CA ARG A 645 13.48 -20.10 1.10
C ARG A 645 12.09 -20.13 1.75
N ARG A 646 11.86 -19.38 2.83
CA ARG A 646 10.51 -19.18 3.41
C ARG A 646 9.65 -18.18 2.61
N LYS A 647 8.34 -18.44 2.63
CA LYS A 647 7.25 -17.80 1.88
C LYS A 647 6.93 -16.37 2.36
N PRO A 648 6.63 -15.43 1.44
CA PRO A 648 6.05 -14.11 1.78
C PRO A 648 4.51 -14.16 2.11
N PRO A 649 3.88 -13.05 2.61
CA PRO A 649 2.50 -12.99 3.19
C PRO A 649 1.37 -12.88 2.15
N GLN A 650 0.38 -13.79 2.17
CA GLN A 650 -0.56 -14.05 1.05
C GLN A 650 -1.22 -12.76 0.48
N PRO A 651 -1.16 -12.52 -0.85
CA PRO A 651 -1.97 -11.47 -1.47
C PRO A 651 -3.45 -11.90 -1.51
N PRO A 652 -4.41 -10.96 -1.54
CA PRO A 652 -5.83 -11.28 -1.67
C PRO A 652 -6.08 -12.11 -2.94
N GLN A 653 -6.73 -13.27 -2.76
CA GLN A 653 -7.47 -14.15 -3.68
C GLN A 653 -7.29 -14.08 -5.23
N LEU A 654 -6.16 -13.65 -5.78
CA LEU A 654 -5.89 -13.72 -7.24
C LEU A 654 -5.82 -15.16 -7.78
N GLY A 655 -5.68 -16.16 -6.89
CA GLY A 655 -5.59 -17.57 -7.27
C GLY A 655 -6.94 -18.28 -7.46
N GLY A 656 -8.06 -17.69 -7.02
CA GLY A 656 -9.40 -18.29 -7.13
C GLY A 656 -9.86 -18.43 -8.58
N GLU A 657 -9.53 -17.45 -9.43
CA GLU A 657 -9.88 -17.45 -10.85
C GLU A 657 -9.02 -18.40 -11.70
N LEU A 658 -7.87 -18.84 -11.19
CA LEU A 658 -6.99 -19.83 -11.82
C LEU A 658 -7.17 -21.24 -11.20
N ALA A 659 -8.22 -21.44 -10.39
CA ALA A 659 -8.42 -22.67 -9.64
C ALA A 659 -8.69 -23.89 -10.53
N ASP A 660 -9.21 -23.67 -11.73
CA ASP A 660 -9.71 -24.69 -12.68
C ASP A 660 -8.73 -25.00 -13.82
N LEU A 661 -7.44 -24.73 -13.65
CA LEU A 661 -6.43 -25.14 -14.62
C LEU A 661 -6.41 -26.67 -14.77
N ALA A 662 -6.67 -27.15 -15.99
CA ALA A 662 -6.54 -28.55 -16.34
C ALA A 662 -5.10 -29.04 -16.08
N PRO A 663 -4.90 -30.32 -15.68
CA PRO A 663 -3.58 -30.87 -15.51
C PRO A 663 -2.80 -30.81 -16.83
N VAL A 664 -1.60 -30.23 -16.77
CA VAL A 664 -0.70 -30.11 -17.93
C VAL A 664 -0.28 -31.50 -18.39
N ARG A 665 -0.52 -31.79 -19.66
CA ARG A 665 0.02 -32.97 -20.33
C ARG A 665 1.24 -32.54 -21.15
N PRO A 666 2.46 -32.94 -20.77
CA PRO A 666 3.66 -32.60 -21.53
C PRO A 666 3.58 -33.17 -22.94
N GLU A 667 3.82 -32.32 -23.92
CA GLU A 667 3.87 -32.74 -25.32
C GLU A 667 5.14 -33.54 -25.61
N PRO A 668 5.04 -34.79 -26.15
CA PRO A 668 6.20 -35.65 -26.38
C PRO A 668 7.27 -35.00 -27.27
N ALA A 669 6.86 -34.15 -28.22
CA ALA A 669 7.80 -33.44 -29.09
C ALA A 669 8.74 -32.50 -28.34
N LEU A 670 8.29 -31.91 -27.22
CA LEU A 670 9.12 -31.02 -26.39
C LEU A 670 10.08 -31.83 -25.51
N THR A 671 9.61 -32.92 -24.92
CA THR A 671 10.47 -33.74 -24.03
C THR A 671 11.49 -34.56 -24.82
N ALA A 672 11.20 -34.90 -26.08
CA ALA A 672 12.16 -35.51 -27.01
C ALA A 672 13.42 -34.67 -27.24
N LEU A 673 13.36 -33.34 -27.10
CA LEU A 673 14.54 -32.45 -27.22
C LEU A 673 15.64 -32.80 -26.22
N ILE A 674 15.28 -33.40 -25.07
CA ILE A 674 16.23 -33.81 -24.02
C ILE A 674 16.28 -35.34 -23.84
N GLY A 675 15.67 -36.10 -24.76
CA GLY A 675 15.62 -37.56 -24.69
C GLY A 675 14.88 -38.11 -23.46
N ALA A 676 13.91 -37.37 -22.92
CA ALA A 676 13.22 -37.72 -21.67
C ALA A 676 11.75 -38.10 -21.90
N PRO A 677 11.13 -38.90 -20.99
CA PRO A 677 9.72 -39.23 -21.06
C PRO A 677 8.84 -37.98 -20.94
N ALA A 678 7.60 -38.05 -21.42
CA ALA A 678 6.64 -36.96 -21.43
C ALA A 678 6.06 -36.68 -20.02
N THR A 679 6.90 -36.19 -19.11
CA THR A 679 6.56 -35.87 -17.72
C THR A 679 6.74 -34.38 -17.41
N PRO A 680 6.03 -33.82 -16.41
CA PRO A 680 6.20 -32.43 -15.99
C PRO A 680 7.65 -32.09 -15.61
N GLU A 681 8.39 -33.04 -15.04
CA GLU A 681 9.79 -32.90 -14.65
C GLU A 681 10.69 -32.67 -15.87
N SER A 682 10.39 -33.32 -17.00
CA SER A 682 11.10 -33.12 -18.27
C SER A 682 10.94 -31.70 -18.80
N LEU A 683 9.75 -31.09 -18.66
CA LEU A 683 9.56 -29.67 -19.00
C LEU A 683 10.32 -28.75 -18.05
N VAL A 684 10.41 -29.08 -16.76
CA VAL A 684 11.24 -28.31 -15.81
C VAL A 684 12.73 -28.40 -16.17
N ALA A 685 13.21 -29.58 -16.56
CA ALA A 685 14.58 -29.78 -17.01
C ALA A 685 14.89 -28.94 -18.27
N LEU A 686 14.02 -29.02 -19.28
CA LEU A 686 14.13 -28.22 -20.51
C LEU A 686 14.10 -26.71 -20.23
N ARG A 687 13.24 -26.24 -19.32
CA ARG A 687 13.19 -24.84 -18.88
C ARG A 687 14.49 -24.37 -18.20
N ARG A 688 15.24 -25.27 -17.53
CA ARG A 688 16.45 -24.90 -16.80
C ARG A 688 17.70 -24.83 -17.67
N LEU A 689 17.65 -25.35 -18.89
CA LEU A 689 18.78 -25.27 -19.81
C LEU A 689 19.14 -23.82 -20.14
N ALA A 690 20.35 -23.56 -20.63
CA ALA A 690 20.68 -22.24 -21.15
C ALA A 690 20.00 -22.01 -22.52
N PRO A 691 19.66 -20.76 -22.92
CA PRO A 691 19.06 -20.49 -24.23
C PRO A 691 19.86 -21.06 -25.41
N ALA A 692 21.19 -20.93 -25.39
CA ALA A 692 22.07 -21.51 -26.41
C ALA A 692 21.98 -23.04 -26.48
N THR A 693 21.80 -23.70 -25.34
CA THR A 693 21.59 -25.16 -25.28
C THR A 693 20.24 -25.55 -25.89
N VAL A 694 19.17 -24.80 -25.61
CA VAL A 694 17.85 -25.04 -26.22
C VAL A 694 17.91 -24.82 -27.73
N ALA A 695 18.57 -23.77 -28.21
CA ALA A 695 18.77 -23.53 -29.64
C ALA A 695 19.52 -24.67 -30.33
N ARG A 696 20.58 -25.19 -29.70
CA ARG A 696 21.30 -26.37 -30.21
C ARG A 696 20.40 -27.61 -30.27
N LEU A 697 19.64 -27.92 -29.23
CA LEU A 697 18.74 -29.07 -29.20
C LEU A 697 17.61 -28.97 -30.23
N VAL A 698 17.04 -27.76 -30.39
CA VAL A 698 16.04 -27.49 -31.44
C VAL A 698 16.67 -27.72 -32.82
N ARG A 699 17.86 -27.16 -33.07
CA ARG A 699 18.58 -27.37 -34.33
C ARG A 699 18.85 -28.85 -34.59
N ASP A 700 19.33 -29.59 -33.59
CA ASP A 700 19.62 -31.02 -33.72
C ASP A 700 18.32 -31.83 -34.01
N ALA A 701 17.19 -31.46 -33.40
CA ALA A 701 15.89 -32.07 -33.68
C ALA A 701 15.36 -31.76 -35.10
N LEU A 702 15.65 -30.56 -35.62
CA LEU A 702 15.26 -30.14 -36.97
C LEU A 702 16.04 -30.86 -38.09
N ALA A 703 17.05 -31.68 -37.75
CA ALA A 703 17.63 -32.63 -38.69
C ALA A 703 16.57 -33.59 -39.26
N ASP A 704 15.48 -33.86 -38.52
CA ASP A 704 14.22 -34.38 -39.05
C ASP A 704 13.28 -33.21 -39.44
N PRO A 705 13.02 -32.96 -40.74
CA PRO A 705 12.13 -31.89 -41.18
C PRO A 705 10.70 -31.99 -40.61
N ALA A 706 10.23 -33.18 -40.27
CA ALA A 706 8.90 -33.35 -39.69
C ALA A 706 8.83 -32.88 -38.23
N ALA A 707 9.97 -32.75 -37.54
CA ALA A 707 10.05 -32.22 -36.19
C ALA A 707 9.62 -30.75 -36.11
N LEU A 708 9.81 -29.96 -37.16
CA LEU A 708 9.48 -28.54 -37.16
C LEU A 708 8.00 -28.27 -36.87
N ARG A 709 7.09 -28.95 -37.59
CA ARG A 709 5.65 -28.84 -37.37
C ARG A 709 5.26 -29.37 -35.98
N ARG A 710 5.84 -30.49 -35.56
CA ARG A 710 5.55 -31.10 -34.24
C ARG A 710 5.95 -30.18 -33.10
N LEU A 711 7.14 -29.58 -33.17
CA LEU A 711 7.62 -28.60 -32.19
C LEU A 711 6.72 -27.36 -32.20
N TRP A 712 6.38 -26.83 -33.37
CA TRP A 712 5.51 -25.66 -33.47
C TRP A 712 4.14 -25.90 -32.80
N VAL A 713 3.45 -26.98 -33.19
CA VAL A 713 2.15 -27.35 -32.62
C VAL A 713 2.26 -27.62 -31.12
N ALA A 714 3.33 -28.28 -30.66
CA ALA A 714 3.54 -28.50 -29.24
C ALA A 714 3.72 -27.21 -28.44
N THR A 715 4.26 -26.14 -29.05
CA THR A 715 4.35 -24.81 -28.43
C THR A 715 3.06 -23.98 -28.48
N ASP A 716 2.02 -24.43 -29.18
CA ASP A 716 0.69 -23.78 -29.18
C ASP A 716 -0.07 -24.09 -27.87
N HIS A 717 0.24 -25.19 -27.18
CA HIS A 717 -0.40 -25.53 -25.92
C HIS A 717 0.09 -24.64 -24.77
N ARG A 718 -0.66 -23.57 -24.49
CA ARG A 718 -0.35 -22.57 -23.45
C ARG A 718 -1.45 -22.45 -22.41
N PRO A 719 -1.58 -23.45 -21.51
CA PRO A 719 -2.69 -23.54 -20.58
C PRO A 719 -2.79 -22.33 -19.63
N LEU A 720 -1.66 -21.71 -19.26
CA LEU A 720 -1.69 -20.56 -18.36
C LEU A 720 -2.11 -19.27 -19.08
N ALA A 721 -1.54 -19.00 -20.26
CA ALA A 721 -1.94 -17.86 -21.08
C ALA A 721 -3.42 -17.94 -21.49
N ALA A 722 -3.91 -19.14 -21.84
CA ALA A 722 -5.32 -19.37 -22.18
C ALA A 722 -6.26 -19.09 -21.00
N ALA A 723 -5.90 -19.53 -19.79
CA ALA A 723 -6.69 -19.25 -18.59
C ALA A 723 -6.70 -17.75 -18.23
N ILE A 724 -5.55 -17.08 -18.36
CA ILE A 724 -5.46 -15.64 -18.09
C ILE A 724 -6.23 -14.83 -19.14
N ALA A 725 -6.27 -15.26 -20.39
CA ALA A 725 -7.08 -14.64 -21.44
C ALA A 725 -8.59 -14.68 -21.13
N GLN A 726 -9.05 -15.69 -20.39
CA GLN A 726 -10.45 -15.81 -19.95
C GLN A 726 -10.75 -15.00 -18.68
N ALA A 727 -9.72 -14.54 -17.94
CA ALA A 727 -9.91 -13.70 -16.77
C ALA A 727 -10.42 -12.29 -17.15
N PRO A 728 -11.13 -11.60 -16.23
CA PRO A 728 -11.54 -10.20 -16.41
C PRO A 728 -10.34 -9.30 -16.71
N ALA A 729 -10.54 -8.26 -17.52
CA ALA A 729 -9.46 -7.37 -17.97
C ALA A 729 -8.65 -6.76 -16.79
N SER A 730 -9.33 -6.40 -15.70
CA SER A 730 -8.72 -5.83 -14.48
C SER A 730 -7.76 -6.77 -13.73
N VAL A 731 -7.86 -8.07 -14.00
CA VAL A 731 -7.03 -9.15 -13.43
C VAL A 731 -6.00 -9.62 -14.46
N ARG A 732 -6.39 -9.71 -15.74
CA ARG A 732 -5.56 -10.15 -16.87
C ARG A 732 -4.23 -9.39 -16.94
N ASP A 733 -4.25 -8.07 -16.84
CA ASP A 733 -3.02 -7.24 -16.93
C ASP A 733 -2.09 -7.46 -15.73
N LYS A 734 -2.66 -7.70 -14.54
CA LYS A 734 -1.89 -8.00 -13.32
C LYS A 734 -1.26 -9.39 -13.35
N LEU A 735 -1.86 -10.32 -14.09
CA LEU A 735 -1.37 -11.70 -14.25
C LEU A 735 -0.50 -11.88 -15.50
N ALA A 736 -0.51 -10.92 -16.44
CA ALA A 736 0.28 -10.97 -17.68
C ALA A 736 1.77 -11.31 -17.49
N PRO A 737 2.47 -10.84 -16.43
CA PRO A 737 3.87 -11.22 -16.22
C PRO A 737 4.08 -12.73 -15.94
N LEU A 738 3.04 -13.48 -15.56
CA LEU A 738 3.19 -14.90 -15.23
C LEU A 738 3.57 -15.79 -16.41
N TYR A 739 3.11 -15.48 -17.62
CA TYR A 739 3.39 -16.27 -18.82
C TYR A 739 4.48 -15.66 -19.72
N ARG A 740 5.16 -14.60 -19.27
CA ARG A 740 6.36 -14.05 -19.93
C ARG A 740 7.64 -14.66 -19.37
N ASP A 741 8.66 -14.85 -20.21
CA ASP A 741 10.00 -15.33 -19.79
C ASP A 741 10.87 -14.18 -19.24
N GLU A 742 10.33 -13.47 -18.25
CA GLU A 742 10.94 -12.30 -17.61
C GLU A 742 10.97 -12.45 -16.08
N PRO A 743 11.84 -11.71 -15.37
CA PRO A 743 11.85 -11.70 -13.92
C PRO A 743 10.50 -11.30 -13.32
N LEU A 744 9.90 -12.19 -12.52
CA LEU A 744 8.58 -11.93 -11.92
C LEU A 744 8.64 -10.86 -10.82
N PRO A 745 7.66 -9.94 -10.77
CA PRO A 745 7.39 -9.09 -9.61
C PRO A 745 7.18 -9.89 -8.32
N GLY A 746 7.57 -9.31 -7.17
CA GLY A 746 7.55 -10.01 -5.88
C GLY A 746 6.20 -10.62 -5.48
N ALA A 747 5.09 -9.96 -5.84
CA ALA A 747 3.74 -10.43 -5.58
C ALA A 747 3.36 -11.71 -6.36
N LEU A 748 3.85 -11.86 -7.59
CA LEU A 748 3.51 -12.97 -8.50
C LEU A 748 4.39 -14.20 -8.31
N ARG A 749 5.56 -14.07 -7.68
CA ARG A 749 6.49 -15.20 -7.43
C ARG A 749 5.88 -16.32 -6.59
N ARG A 750 4.94 -16.00 -5.70
CA ARG A 750 4.24 -17.02 -4.90
C ARG A 750 3.16 -17.74 -5.69
N LEU A 751 2.41 -17.00 -6.49
CA LEU A 751 1.39 -17.56 -7.37
C LEU A 751 2.03 -18.51 -8.40
N ALA A 752 3.18 -18.12 -8.97
CA ALA A 752 3.99 -18.95 -9.87
C ALA A 752 4.55 -20.23 -9.23
N ARG A 753 4.63 -20.31 -7.89
CA ARG A 753 5.05 -21.50 -7.13
C ARG A 753 3.88 -22.35 -6.65
N SER A 754 2.64 -21.94 -6.93
CA SER A 754 1.47 -22.75 -6.61
C SER A 754 1.51 -24.08 -7.38
N PRO A 755 1.27 -25.24 -6.75
CA PRO A 755 1.28 -26.53 -7.42
C PRO A 755 0.36 -26.62 -8.65
N ARG A 756 -0.73 -25.84 -8.71
CA ARG A 756 -1.65 -25.79 -9.86
C ARG A 756 -1.15 -24.92 -11.02
N ILE A 757 -0.35 -23.89 -10.72
CA ILE A 757 0.10 -22.89 -11.70
C ILE A 757 1.51 -23.19 -12.18
N ALA A 758 2.37 -23.74 -11.33
CA ALA A 758 3.77 -24.00 -11.65
C ALA A 758 3.97 -24.93 -12.87
N PRO A 759 3.18 -26.01 -13.05
CA PRO A 759 3.25 -26.83 -14.25
C PRO A 759 2.80 -26.08 -15.51
N ALA A 760 1.65 -25.39 -15.45
CA ALA A 760 1.10 -24.62 -16.58
C ALA A 760 2.05 -23.51 -17.02
N ARG A 761 2.61 -22.77 -16.05
CA ARG A 761 3.65 -21.77 -16.29
C ARG A 761 4.89 -22.38 -16.93
N THR A 762 5.29 -23.58 -16.49
CA THR A 762 6.48 -24.24 -17.04
C THR A 762 6.27 -24.63 -18.50
N ALA A 763 5.08 -25.13 -18.87
CA ALA A 763 4.73 -25.41 -20.26
C ALA A 763 4.79 -24.13 -21.13
N ASP A 764 4.14 -23.04 -20.70
CA ASP A 764 4.16 -21.76 -21.41
C ASP A 764 5.58 -21.20 -21.61
N LEU A 765 6.43 -21.26 -20.58
CA LEU A 765 7.82 -20.79 -20.69
C LEU A 765 8.67 -21.68 -21.60
N VAL A 766 8.49 -23.00 -21.55
CA VAL A 766 9.18 -23.90 -22.48
C VAL A 766 8.75 -23.58 -23.91
N ALA A 767 7.46 -23.34 -24.14
CA ALA A 767 6.95 -22.94 -25.45
C ALA A 767 7.60 -21.64 -25.95
N LEU A 768 7.66 -20.60 -25.12
CA LEU A 768 8.35 -19.34 -25.44
C LEU A 768 9.83 -19.56 -25.78
N ARG A 769 10.53 -20.37 -24.99
CA ARG A 769 11.97 -20.59 -25.17
C ARG A 769 12.29 -21.41 -26.42
N VAL A 770 11.46 -22.38 -26.76
CA VAL A 770 11.58 -23.12 -28.02
C VAL A 770 11.29 -22.20 -29.21
N ARG A 771 10.29 -21.32 -29.13
CA ARG A 771 10.05 -20.31 -30.17
C ARG A 771 11.17 -19.28 -30.27
N ALA A 772 11.71 -18.79 -29.17
CA ALA A 772 12.88 -17.90 -29.18
C ALA A 772 14.12 -18.58 -29.76
N ALA A 773 14.30 -19.89 -29.52
CA ALA A 773 15.34 -20.70 -30.16
C ALA A 773 15.13 -20.79 -31.68
N LEU A 774 13.91 -21.07 -32.16
CA LEU A 774 13.58 -21.00 -33.59
C LEU A 774 13.84 -19.61 -34.17
N GLY A 775 13.52 -18.55 -33.44
CA GLY A 775 13.80 -17.16 -33.80
C GLY A 775 15.30 -16.86 -33.89
N THR A 776 16.11 -17.46 -33.01
CA THR A 776 17.58 -17.37 -33.05
C THR A 776 18.14 -18.05 -34.30
N LEU A 777 17.66 -19.27 -34.62
CA LEU A 777 18.04 -19.99 -35.83
C LEU A 777 17.58 -19.23 -37.09
N LEU A 778 16.38 -18.65 -37.07
CA LEU A 778 15.85 -17.80 -38.15
C LEU A 778 16.71 -16.56 -38.38
N ARG A 779 17.09 -15.87 -37.30
CA ARG A 779 17.93 -14.66 -37.36
C ARG A 779 19.35 -14.96 -37.85
N ALA A 780 19.85 -16.16 -37.62
CA ALA A 780 21.14 -16.65 -38.10
C ALA A 780 21.08 -17.29 -39.51
N ASP A 781 19.89 -17.37 -40.11
CA ASP A 781 19.64 -18.15 -41.34
C ASP A 781 20.21 -19.59 -41.28
N ASP A 782 19.96 -20.28 -40.16
CA ASP A 782 20.56 -21.60 -39.92
C ASP A 782 20.15 -22.60 -41.01
N PRO A 783 21.11 -23.30 -41.64
CA PRO A 783 20.84 -24.18 -42.79
C PRO A 783 19.91 -25.35 -42.44
N VAL A 784 19.86 -25.80 -41.19
CA VAL A 784 18.97 -26.88 -40.77
C VAL A 784 17.52 -26.40 -40.73
N LEU A 785 17.27 -25.18 -40.22
CA LEU A 785 15.94 -24.57 -40.25
C LEU A 785 15.51 -24.26 -41.70
N ALA A 786 16.42 -23.74 -42.53
CA ALA A 786 16.15 -23.50 -43.95
C ALA A 786 15.77 -24.79 -44.71
N MET A 787 16.50 -25.88 -44.46
CA MET A 787 16.19 -27.19 -45.03
C MET A 787 14.83 -27.71 -44.56
N ALA A 788 14.53 -27.62 -43.26
CA ALA A 788 13.26 -28.06 -42.70
C ALA A 788 12.07 -27.26 -43.28
N MET A 789 12.20 -25.93 -43.36
CA MET A 789 11.18 -25.04 -43.96
C MET A 789 10.99 -25.29 -45.46
N THR A 790 12.05 -25.58 -46.19
CA THR A 790 11.95 -25.84 -47.64
C THR A 790 11.26 -27.17 -47.94
N ARG A 791 11.59 -28.22 -47.17
CA ARG A 791 11.09 -29.60 -47.37
C ARG A 791 9.68 -29.83 -46.81
N ARG A 792 9.36 -29.27 -45.64
CA ARG A 792 8.07 -29.43 -44.96
C ARG A 792 7.61 -28.08 -44.37
N PRO A 793 7.30 -27.09 -45.21
CA PRO A 793 6.87 -25.78 -44.74
C PRO A 793 5.58 -25.87 -43.92
N TYR A 794 5.44 -25.02 -42.91
CA TYR A 794 4.25 -24.93 -42.08
C TYR A 794 3.71 -23.51 -42.10
N ALA A 795 2.49 -23.31 -42.63
CA ALA A 795 1.97 -21.99 -42.94
C ALA A 795 1.93 -21.01 -41.74
N PRO A 796 1.51 -21.40 -40.51
CA PRO A 796 1.57 -20.52 -39.34
C PRO A 796 2.99 -20.01 -39.03
N LEU A 797 3.98 -20.91 -39.02
CA LEU A 797 5.37 -20.53 -38.81
C LEU A 797 5.91 -19.65 -39.95
N LEU A 798 5.57 -19.97 -41.20
CA LEU A 798 6.01 -19.18 -42.35
C LEU A 798 5.50 -17.73 -42.29
N ARG A 799 4.25 -17.52 -41.85
CA ARG A 799 3.70 -16.18 -41.61
C ARG A 799 4.42 -15.46 -40.47
N ALA A 800 4.56 -16.11 -39.32
CA ALA A 800 5.24 -15.56 -38.16
C ALA A 800 6.70 -15.16 -38.47
N ALA A 801 7.42 -16.01 -39.21
CA ALA A 801 8.79 -15.75 -39.65
C ALA A 801 8.87 -14.56 -40.62
N ALA A 802 7.96 -14.45 -41.60
CA ALA A 802 7.94 -13.32 -42.53
C ALA A 802 7.66 -11.99 -41.80
N LEU A 803 6.75 -11.99 -40.83
CA LEU A 803 6.49 -10.82 -39.97
C LEU A 803 7.72 -10.46 -39.14
N ALA A 804 8.34 -11.44 -38.48
CA ALA A 804 9.52 -11.24 -37.64
C ALA A 804 10.72 -10.70 -38.44
N VAL A 805 11.09 -11.36 -39.55
CA VAL A 805 12.23 -10.96 -40.39
C VAL A 805 12.02 -9.56 -40.97
N THR A 806 10.81 -9.26 -41.46
CA THR A 806 10.49 -7.93 -41.98
C THR A 806 10.55 -6.87 -40.89
N SER A 807 10.10 -7.20 -39.67
CA SER A 807 10.18 -6.28 -38.54
C SER A 807 11.60 -5.95 -38.07
N TRP A 808 12.58 -6.83 -38.36
CA TRP A 808 13.99 -6.56 -38.08
C TRP A 808 14.65 -5.67 -39.14
N GLY A 809 14.04 -5.53 -40.32
CA GLY A 809 14.60 -4.83 -41.48
C GLY A 809 15.70 -5.61 -42.21
N ALA A 810 16.46 -6.47 -41.51
CA ALA A 810 17.45 -7.39 -42.05
C ALA A 810 17.75 -8.54 -41.05
N LEU A 811 18.51 -9.56 -41.48
CA LEU A 811 19.06 -10.59 -40.60
C LEU A 811 20.33 -10.11 -39.89
N ALA A 812 20.73 -10.79 -38.80
CA ALA A 812 21.92 -10.39 -38.04
C ALA A 812 23.18 -10.41 -38.93
N GLY A 813 23.98 -9.34 -38.86
CA GLY A 813 25.15 -9.12 -39.71
C GLY A 813 24.99 -8.04 -40.79
N ALA A 814 23.80 -7.47 -40.98
CA ALA A 814 23.60 -6.33 -41.88
C ALA A 814 23.95 -4.99 -41.20
N PRO A 815 24.87 -4.18 -41.74
CA PRO A 815 25.14 -2.85 -41.18
C PRO A 815 23.97 -1.88 -41.44
N PRO A 816 23.67 -0.94 -40.54
CA PRO A 816 22.87 0.23 -40.87
C PRO A 816 23.67 1.09 -41.87
N THR A 817 23.08 1.39 -43.01
CA THR A 817 23.69 2.27 -44.01
C THR A 817 23.61 3.72 -43.53
N ALA A 818 24.73 4.25 -43.04
CA ALA A 818 25.38 5.47 -43.53
C ALA A 818 26.62 5.81 -42.68
N GLY A 819 27.81 5.51 -43.22
CA GLY A 819 29.08 6.14 -42.84
C GLY A 819 29.81 5.58 -41.61
N SER A 820 30.56 4.49 -41.74
CA SER A 820 31.76 4.23 -40.92
C SER A 820 32.57 3.07 -41.50
N SER A 821 33.86 3.31 -41.71
CA SER A 821 34.87 2.32 -42.05
C SER A 821 35.43 1.61 -40.82
N ALA A 822 35.96 0.40 -41.06
CA ALA A 822 36.87 -0.41 -40.23
C ALA A 822 36.25 -1.44 -39.26
N GLY A 823 36.64 -2.70 -39.48
CA GLY A 823 36.39 -3.86 -38.61
C GLY A 823 35.59 -4.94 -39.34
N ALA A 824 36.27 -5.97 -39.84
CA ALA A 824 35.67 -7.11 -40.55
C ALA A 824 34.52 -7.74 -39.73
N SER A 825 33.30 -7.51 -40.18
CA SER A 825 32.07 -8.05 -39.61
C SER A 825 31.60 -9.24 -40.47
N PRO A 826 31.07 -10.34 -39.88
CA PRO A 826 30.64 -11.51 -40.64
C PRO A 826 29.65 -11.14 -41.75
N ALA A 827 29.83 -11.71 -42.95
CA ALA A 827 29.00 -11.46 -44.13
C ALA A 827 27.51 -11.70 -43.80
N ALA A 828 26.67 -10.69 -44.03
CA ALA A 828 25.24 -10.73 -43.75
C ALA A 828 24.54 -11.88 -44.49
N ALA A 829 23.64 -12.60 -43.81
CA ALA A 829 22.79 -13.59 -44.46
C ALA A 829 21.79 -12.88 -45.41
N PRO A 830 21.66 -13.32 -46.69
CA PRO A 830 20.83 -12.64 -47.67
C PRO A 830 19.34 -12.84 -47.40
N VAL A 831 18.57 -11.74 -47.47
CA VAL A 831 17.10 -11.75 -47.48
C VAL A 831 16.57 -11.44 -48.88
N ALA A 832 15.38 -11.95 -49.20
CA ALA A 832 14.70 -11.71 -50.46
C ALA A 832 13.28 -11.20 -50.22
N ALA A 833 12.88 -10.21 -51.02
CA ALA A 833 11.53 -9.66 -50.98
C ALA A 833 10.55 -10.62 -51.67
N VAL A 834 9.55 -11.08 -50.93
CA VAL A 834 8.48 -11.96 -51.42
C VAL A 834 7.22 -11.19 -51.84
N ALA A 835 7.13 -9.93 -51.45
CA ALA A 835 6.19 -8.96 -51.99
C ALA A 835 6.88 -7.62 -52.21
N ALA A 836 6.44 -6.89 -53.24
CA ALA A 836 7.02 -5.59 -53.57
C ALA A 836 6.80 -4.55 -52.44
N ARG A 837 7.61 -3.49 -52.43
CA ARG A 837 7.51 -2.37 -51.48
C ARG A 837 6.08 -1.82 -51.43
N ARG A 838 5.58 -1.56 -50.23
CA ARG A 838 4.22 -1.04 -49.96
C ARG A 838 3.07 -1.94 -50.44
N ARG A 839 3.33 -3.15 -50.94
CA ARG A 839 2.27 -4.12 -51.27
C ARG A 839 1.92 -4.94 -50.03
N VAL A 840 0.63 -5.11 -49.82
CA VAL A 840 0.07 -5.91 -48.72
C VAL A 840 -0.62 -7.17 -49.19
N THR A 841 -0.68 -7.41 -50.51
CA THR A 841 -1.17 -8.65 -51.14
C THR A 841 0.02 -9.51 -51.53
N LEU A 842 -0.05 -10.80 -51.21
CA LEU A 842 1.04 -11.75 -51.36
C LEU A 842 0.68 -12.77 -52.46
N PRO A 843 1.53 -12.93 -53.49
CA PRO A 843 1.24 -13.85 -54.59
C PRO A 843 1.37 -15.31 -54.15
N GLY A 844 0.55 -16.22 -54.68
CA GLY A 844 0.60 -17.66 -54.38
C GLY A 844 -0.80 -18.26 -54.22
N TYR A 845 -0.88 -19.54 -53.87
CA TYR A 845 -2.15 -20.22 -53.60
C TYR A 845 -2.19 -20.76 -52.16
N PRO A 846 -3.18 -20.37 -51.33
CA PRO A 846 -4.18 -19.33 -51.62
C PRO A 846 -3.54 -17.94 -51.70
N GLU A 847 -4.11 -17.04 -52.50
CA GLU A 847 -3.75 -15.62 -52.41
C GLU A 847 -4.10 -15.12 -51.01
N SER A 848 -3.24 -14.30 -50.41
CA SER A 848 -3.49 -13.76 -49.07
C SER A 848 -3.02 -12.31 -48.95
N SER A 849 -3.63 -11.56 -48.05
CA SER A 849 -3.21 -10.23 -47.66
C SER A 849 -2.64 -10.23 -46.25
N LEU A 850 -1.66 -9.36 -45.99
CA LEU A 850 -1.21 -9.04 -44.64
C LEU A 850 -2.34 -8.52 -43.75
N ARG A 851 -3.47 -8.07 -44.33
CA ARG A 851 -4.67 -7.66 -43.61
C ARG A 851 -5.59 -8.83 -43.21
N ASP A 852 -5.36 -10.02 -43.75
CA ASP A 852 -6.18 -11.19 -43.43
C ASP A 852 -6.00 -11.59 -41.97
N GLU A 853 -7.05 -12.13 -41.36
CA GLU A 853 -7.05 -12.59 -39.97
C GLU A 853 -5.91 -13.58 -39.68
N GLY A 854 -5.59 -14.46 -40.64
CA GLY A 854 -4.49 -15.42 -40.50
C GLY A 854 -3.10 -14.77 -40.42
N TRP A 855 -2.91 -13.58 -41.00
CA TRP A 855 -1.67 -12.80 -40.90
C TRP A 855 -1.67 -11.91 -39.66
N GLN A 856 -2.76 -11.21 -39.37
CA GLN A 856 -2.89 -10.38 -38.17
C GLN A 856 -2.79 -11.21 -36.89
N GLY A 857 -3.42 -12.39 -36.87
CA GLY A 857 -3.36 -13.35 -35.76
C GLY A 857 -1.98 -14.01 -35.56
N SER A 858 -1.05 -13.88 -36.51
CA SER A 858 0.31 -14.43 -36.39
C SER A 858 1.31 -13.46 -35.74
N TRP A 859 0.90 -12.24 -35.38
CA TRP A 859 1.79 -11.29 -34.68
C TRP A 859 2.31 -11.77 -33.33
N PRO A 860 1.49 -12.36 -32.44
CA PRO A 860 1.97 -12.94 -31.19
C PRO A 860 3.08 -13.99 -31.44
N ASP A 861 2.90 -14.85 -32.43
CA ASP A 861 3.90 -15.86 -32.82
C ASP A 861 5.18 -15.21 -33.37
N ALA A 862 5.06 -14.13 -34.13
CA ALA A 862 6.20 -13.38 -34.64
C ALA A 862 6.99 -12.71 -33.50
N VAL A 863 6.31 -12.19 -32.48
CA VAL A 863 6.94 -11.64 -31.27
C VAL A 863 7.69 -12.72 -30.49
N ASP A 864 7.14 -13.92 -30.37
CA ASP A 864 7.82 -15.06 -29.74
C ASP A 864 9.10 -15.49 -30.47
N LEU A 865 9.17 -15.26 -31.80
CA LEU A 865 10.39 -15.42 -32.61
C LEU A 865 11.38 -14.24 -32.44
N GLY A 866 11.02 -13.22 -31.67
CA GLY A 866 11.81 -12.00 -31.47
C GLY A 866 11.49 -10.86 -32.45
N GLY A 867 10.33 -10.90 -33.11
CA GLY A 867 9.78 -9.83 -33.94
C GLY A 867 9.42 -8.57 -33.16
N VAL A 868 9.54 -7.41 -33.79
CA VAL A 868 9.28 -6.09 -33.19
C VAL A 868 8.20 -5.37 -33.99
N PRO A 869 6.92 -5.40 -33.59
CA PRO A 869 5.83 -4.83 -34.39
C PRO A 869 6.01 -3.34 -34.71
N ALA A 870 6.65 -2.59 -33.80
CA ALA A 870 7.02 -1.19 -34.03
C ALA A 870 7.99 -1.07 -35.22
N GLY A 871 7.65 -0.25 -36.20
CA GLY A 871 8.47 -0.04 -37.41
C GLY A 871 8.23 -1.04 -38.54
N PHE A 872 7.41 -2.08 -38.35
CA PHE A 872 7.13 -3.08 -39.39
C PHE A 872 6.61 -2.47 -40.70
N TRP A 873 5.64 -1.56 -40.64
CA TRP A 873 5.08 -0.91 -41.83
C TRP A 873 6.11 -0.04 -42.56
N GLU A 874 7.03 0.58 -41.83
CA GLU A 874 8.14 1.33 -42.40
C GLU A 874 9.11 0.40 -43.15
N HIS A 875 9.43 -0.76 -42.55
CA HIS A 875 10.25 -1.78 -43.19
C HIS A 875 9.58 -2.38 -44.43
N ILE A 876 8.25 -2.62 -44.42
CA ILE A 876 7.50 -3.00 -45.63
C ILE A 876 7.57 -1.91 -46.70
N ALA A 877 7.44 -0.64 -46.32
CA ALA A 877 7.51 0.46 -47.27
C ALA A 877 8.92 0.56 -47.91
N ARG A 878 9.96 0.23 -47.15
CA ARG A 878 11.36 0.31 -47.57
C ARG A 878 11.85 -0.93 -48.34
N HIS A 879 11.46 -2.14 -47.91
CA HIS A 879 12.02 -3.40 -48.40
C HIS A 879 10.99 -4.36 -49.01
N GLY A 880 9.69 -4.12 -48.78
CA GLY A 880 8.64 -5.12 -49.03
C GLY A 880 8.56 -6.13 -47.89
N LEU A 881 7.72 -7.17 -48.05
CA LEU A 881 7.74 -8.31 -47.12
C LEU A 881 8.97 -9.16 -47.46
N ILE A 882 9.82 -9.42 -46.47
CA ILE A 882 11.11 -10.12 -46.67
C ILE A 882 11.17 -11.44 -45.89
N LEU A 883 11.92 -12.40 -46.46
CA LEU A 883 12.24 -13.69 -45.86
C LEU A 883 13.71 -14.05 -46.13
N PRO A 884 14.30 -15.01 -45.40
CA PRO A 884 15.64 -15.52 -45.73
C PRO A 884 15.65 -16.10 -47.16
N ALA A 885 16.64 -15.70 -47.96
CA ALA A 885 16.72 -16.12 -49.36
C ALA A 885 16.92 -17.64 -49.49
N SER A 886 17.59 -18.25 -48.49
CA SER A 886 17.82 -19.69 -48.36
C SER A 886 16.53 -20.54 -48.36
N TRP A 887 15.38 -19.96 -47.98
CA TRP A 887 14.10 -20.66 -47.91
C TRP A 887 13.36 -20.72 -49.24
N LEU A 888 13.69 -19.81 -50.16
CA LEU A 888 12.82 -19.55 -51.31
C LEU A 888 13.01 -20.57 -52.42
N GLY A 889 14.20 -21.14 -52.65
CA GLY A 889 14.43 -22.15 -53.69
C GLY A 889 13.75 -21.79 -55.02
N ALA A 890 12.65 -22.49 -55.35
CA ALA A 890 11.79 -22.26 -56.52
C ALA A 890 10.85 -21.01 -56.44
N GLY A 891 11.02 -20.15 -55.45
CA GLY A 891 10.26 -18.92 -55.23
C GLY A 891 9.15 -19.03 -54.16
N TRP A 892 8.70 -17.86 -53.69
CA TRP A 892 7.64 -17.72 -52.67
C TRP A 892 6.32 -18.44 -53.01
N PRO A 893 5.75 -18.34 -54.22
CA PRO A 893 4.50 -19.04 -54.54
C PRO A 893 4.56 -20.55 -54.33
N ALA A 894 5.69 -21.18 -54.65
CA ALA A 894 5.90 -22.62 -54.49
C ALA A 894 6.06 -23.00 -53.01
N LEU A 895 6.78 -22.20 -52.22
CA LEU A 895 6.90 -22.40 -50.76
C LEU A 895 5.55 -22.23 -50.06
N TRP A 896 4.80 -21.19 -50.42
CA TRP A 896 3.50 -20.86 -49.85
C TRP A 896 2.42 -21.90 -50.20
N ALA A 897 2.39 -22.39 -51.44
CA ALA A 897 1.48 -23.47 -51.84
C ALA A 897 1.74 -24.74 -51.03
N ARG A 898 3.00 -25.21 -50.96
CA ARG A 898 3.37 -26.38 -50.15
C ARG A 898 3.03 -26.22 -48.66
N ALA A 899 3.15 -25.00 -48.12
CA ALA A 899 2.80 -24.71 -46.73
C ALA A 899 1.29 -24.88 -46.43
N ASN A 900 0.45 -24.71 -47.46
CA ASN A 900 -1.01 -24.77 -47.37
C ASN A 900 -1.63 -26.06 -47.95
N GLU A 901 -0.86 -26.89 -48.67
CA GLU A 901 -1.30 -28.18 -49.22
C GLU A 901 -1.80 -29.17 -48.15
N GLY A 902 -1.33 -29.06 -46.91
CA GLY A 902 -1.79 -29.88 -45.77
C GLY A 902 -3.16 -29.50 -45.17
N ARG A 903 -3.91 -28.59 -45.81
CA ARG A 903 -5.30 -28.22 -45.46
C ARG A 903 -6.35 -28.84 -46.39
N ARG A 904 -5.95 -29.61 -47.40
CA ARG A 904 -6.85 -30.41 -48.25
C ARG A 904 -7.14 -31.76 -47.62
#